data_AF-J5GHJ9-F1
#
_entry.id   AF-J5GHJ9-F1
#
_cell.length_a   1.000
_cell.length_b   1.000
_cell.length_c   1.000
_cell.angle_alpha   90.00
_cell.angle_beta   90.00
_cell.angle_gamma   90.00
#
_symmetry.space_group_name_H-M   'P 1'
#
loop_
_entity.id
_entity.type
_entity.pdbx_description
1 polymer ?
#
loop_
_entity_poly.entity_id
_entity_poly.type
_entity_poly.pdbx_seq_one_letter_code
_entity_poly.pdbx_strand_id
1 'polypeptide(L)'
;MQIEKEQFKKDLIEQIQKDHSQSLDTVSSSEVYQSLAKIIRYYISDTWIANKDRIKDNLEKQVYYFSMEFMVGKLLKETLIKLDALKIVKDILKEFGFSLDDILEEEREPGLGNGGLGRLAACFMDSCACMGLAVNGNGIRYNYGMFEQRFIDGNQVEWPDDWLRNKNPWEIRKEKRMEVVKFGGTVRMDTNFRPVHEGYEIVHAVPYDTPLIGNDGKTVNTLRLWSAELSLDDSQLNSIEYSKLEDKKLEIQKITNVLYPDDSTDEGKLLRLKQEYFFVSAGLQRIVKDFKKKKLSIRDFSNKVAVHINDTHPALCVPELMRILLDEEGLEWEEAIDITTKTVSYTNHTIMQEALEKWPAHFFKNLLPRIYMILEELDRRFNEQYSGQLNEEQLRNISIIRDGYVRMANLSVIMSHSINGVAKLHTELLETEVMKDLYFLFPERFNNKTNGISYRRWIESCNPELSKLLDDSIGKSWRHNPLDLAKLNDFKDDSNMLDRIERVKNINKENFSNFVKKRYNFDIDPNSIYDVQIKRIHEYKRQLLNALNILLLYHRILREPDFKVQPTTFIFGGKAASSYHRAKKVIKFINSLAYHINSDPRVNGKIKIFFIPNYNVSLAERIIPATNVSEQISTATKEASGTSNMKFMLNGAITLATLDGANIEIRDQVGDDNMVIFGLNKQEVLDLQSGAVHYNASDIYQNDSDIKMVVDSLVNGFLPYLGYDGIDLYDSLLKENDRYFILKDFHSYREASRNIRHMYKDRKVWNRMSLINTANAGVFSSDETIKRYAQEIWNLSGNF
;
A
#
# COMPACT_ATOMS: atom_id res chain seq x y z
N MET A 1 -12.92 21.01 -17.21
CA MET A 1 -14.14 21.56 -16.59
C MET A 1 -13.75 22.87 -15.94
N GLN A 2 -14.38 24.00 -16.29
CA GLN A 2 -14.08 25.29 -15.68
C GLN A 2 -15.16 25.61 -14.66
N ILE A 3 -14.80 25.68 -13.38
CA ILE A 3 -15.73 26.02 -12.30
C ILE A 3 -15.82 27.55 -12.21
N GLU A 4 -17.00 28.11 -12.44
CA GLU A 4 -17.23 29.55 -12.27
C GLU A 4 -17.54 29.86 -10.81
N LYS A 5 -16.81 30.81 -10.21
CA LYS A 5 -16.83 31.08 -8.76
C LYS A 5 -18.25 31.37 -8.23
N GLU A 6 -18.98 32.27 -8.87
CA GLU A 6 -20.30 32.71 -8.37
C GLU A 6 -21.35 31.60 -8.48
N GLN A 7 -21.34 30.83 -9.57
CA GLN A 7 -22.24 29.69 -9.73
C GLN A 7 -21.92 28.59 -8.71
N PHE A 8 -20.64 28.25 -8.53
CA PHE A 8 -20.23 27.25 -7.54
C PHE A 8 -20.57 27.67 -6.11
N LYS A 9 -20.39 28.96 -5.79
CA LYS A 9 -20.79 29.53 -4.50
C LYS A 9 -22.28 29.34 -4.26
N LYS A 10 -23.12 29.70 -5.22
CA LYS A 10 -24.58 29.52 -5.13
C LYS A 10 -24.95 28.06 -4.92
N ASP A 11 -24.38 27.16 -5.74
CA ASP A 11 -24.67 25.73 -5.66
C ASP A 11 -24.23 25.12 -4.32
N LEU A 12 -23.09 25.55 -3.78
CA LEU A 12 -22.61 25.10 -2.47
C LEU A 12 -23.55 25.56 -1.34
N ILE A 13 -24.04 26.81 -1.38
CA ILE A 13 -25.01 27.31 -0.40
C ILE A 13 -26.30 26.49 -0.47
N GLU A 14 -26.82 26.26 -1.68
CA GLU A 14 -28.02 25.45 -1.86
C GLU A 14 -27.81 24.01 -1.39
N GLN A 15 -26.64 23.42 -1.66
CA GLN A 15 -26.32 22.06 -1.24
C GLN A 15 -26.23 21.95 0.29
N ILE A 16 -25.61 22.91 0.97
CA ILE A 16 -25.55 22.99 2.44
C ILE A 16 -26.95 23.07 3.04
N GLN A 17 -27.79 23.98 2.52
CA GLN A 17 -29.16 24.16 2.99
C GLN A 17 -30.02 22.90 2.77
N LYS A 18 -29.89 22.25 1.60
CA LYS A 18 -30.63 21.03 1.26
C LYS A 18 -30.18 19.82 2.10
N ASP A 19 -28.89 19.70 2.38
CA ASP A 19 -28.36 18.57 3.15
C ASP A 19 -28.71 18.67 4.64
N HIS A 20 -28.65 19.89 5.21
CA HIS A 20 -28.67 20.06 6.68
C HIS A 20 -29.86 20.87 7.20
N SER A 21 -30.67 21.47 6.32
CA SER A 21 -31.80 22.34 6.70
C SER A 21 -31.40 23.49 7.63
N GLN A 22 -30.19 24.02 7.43
CA GLN A 22 -29.55 25.04 8.25
C GLN A 22 -29.03 26.19 7.38
N SER A 23 -28.88 27.37 7.99
CA SER A 23 -28.24 28.54 7.37
C SER A 23 -26.71 28.52 7.57
N LEU A 24 -25.97 29.28 6.76
CA LEU A 24 -24.49 29.25 6.76
C LEU A 24 -23.87 29.64 8.11
N ASP A 25 -24.58 30.43 8.91
CA ASP A 25 -24.16 30.90 10.23
C ASP A 25 -24.27 29.83 11.33
N THR A 26 -24.99 28.74 11.10
CA THR A 26 -25.16 27.66 12.10
C THR A 26 -24.44 26.36 11.75
N VAL A 27 -24.01 26.19 10.50
CA VAL A 27 -23.37 24.94 10.06
C VAL A 27 -21.94 24.78 10.59
N SER A 28 -21.59 23.54 10.89
CA SER A 28 -20.24 23.13 11.30
C SER A 28 -19.31 22.89 10.11
N SER A 29 -17.99 22.90 10.37
CA SER A 29 -16.98 22.52 9.37
C SER A 29 -17.25 21.13 8.75
N SER A 30 -17.72 20.17 9.55
CA SER A 30 -18.03 18.81 9.09
C SER A 30 -19.20 18.79 8.11
N GLU A 31 -20.25 19.57 8.40
CA GLU A 31 -21.41 19.71 7.52
C GLU A 31 -21.04 20.40 6.21
N VAL A 32 -20.22 21.46 6.26
CA VAL A 32 -19.67 22.13 5.07
C VAL A 32 -18.82 21.18 4.25
N TYR A 33 -17.95 20.38 4.86
CA TYR A 33 -17.16 19.35 4.17
C TYR A 33 -18.05 18.36 3.42
N GLN A 34 -19.07 17.81 4.09
CA GLN A 34 -19.98 16.82 3.50
C GLN A 34 -20.70 17.37 2.27
N SER A 35 -21.21 18.60 2.35
CA SER A 35 -21.87 19.26 1.22
C SER A 35 -20.89 19.65 0.12
N LEU A 36 -19.67 20.09 0.47
CA LEU A 36 -18.61 20.41 -0.48
C LEU A 36 -18.18 19.19 -1.31
N ALA A 37 -17.96 18.05 -0.67
CA ALA A 37 -17.59 16.81 -1.37
C ALA A 37 -18.71 16.34 -2.32
N LYS A 38 -19.98 16.45 -1.89
CA LYS A 38 -21.13 16.12 -2.74
C LYS A 38 -21.26 17.05 -3.94
N ILE A 39 -21.10 18.36 -3.77
CA ILE A 39 -21.21 19.30 -4.90
C ILE A 39 -20.06 19.11 -5.89
N ILE A 40 -18.84 18.87 -5.41
CA ILE A 40 -17.72 18.55 -6.29
C ILE A 40 -18.05 17.29 -7.11
N ARG A 41 -18.54 16.23 -6.46
CA ARG A 41 -18.97 15.00 -7.14
C ARG A 41 -20.09 15.26 -8.16
N TYR A 42 -21.03 16.16 -7.86
CA TYR A 42 -22.07 16.58 -8.81
C TYR A 42 -21.46 17.21 -10.06
N TYR A 43 -20.50 18.13 -9.92
CA TYR A 43 -19.80 18.71 -11.06
C TYR A 43 -19.04 17.67 -11.91
N ILE A 44 -18.50 16.61 -11.27
CA ILE A 44 -17.78 15.53 -11.97
C ILE A 44 -18.72 14.54 -12.65
N SER A 45 -20.02 14.49 -12.30
CA SER A 45 -20.91 13.39 -12.71
C SER A 45 -21.07 13.29 -14.22
N ASP A 46 -21.17 14.43 -14.91
CA ASP A 46 -21.36 14.47 -16.36
C ASP A 46 -20.14 13.92 -17.08
N THR A 47 -18.94 14.31 -16.65
CA THR A 47 -17.67 13.76 -17.16
C THR A 47 -17.58 12.26 -16.88
N TRP A 48 -18.04 11.81 -15.71
CA TRP A 48 -18.00 10.39 -15.36
C TRP A 48 -18.96 9.54 -16.20
N ILE A 49 -20.15 10.06 -16.52
CA ILE A 49 -21.11 9.43 -17.42
C ILE A 49 -20.53 9.39 -18.84
N ALA A 50 -20.08 10.55 -19.34
CA ALA A 50 -19.50 10.67 -20.68
C ALA A 50 -18.28 9.74 -20.88
N ASN A 51 -17.42 9.59 -19.86
CA ASN A 51 -16.30 8.65 -19.92
C ASN A 51 -16.77 7.19 -20.05
N LYS A 52 -17.80 6.78 -19.29
CA LYS A 52 -18.36 5.42 -19.38
C LYS A 52 -19.01 5.16 -20.73
N ASP A 53 -19.74 6.14 -21.26
CA ASP A 53 -20.39 6.04 -22.57
C ASP A 53 -19.34 5.96 -23.68
N ARG A 54 -18.31 6.81 -23.65
CA ARG A 54 -17.16 6.75 -24.58
C ARG A 54 -16.52 5.35 -24.62
N ILE A 55 -16.16 4.81 -23.45
CA ILE A 55 -15.53 3.48 -23.34
C ILE A 55 -16.44 2.38 -23.91
N LYS A 56 -17.74 2.49 -23.66
CA LYS A 56 -18.73 1.54 -24.14
C LYS A 56 -18.92 1.63 -25.65
N ASP A 57 -19.15 2.83 -26.18
CA ASP A 57 -19.52 3.08 -27.57
C ASP A 57 -18.33 2.82 -28.51
N ASN A 58 -17.10 3.11 -28.06
CA ASN A 58 -15.87 2.79 -28.80
C ASN A 58 -15.40 1.34 -28.62
N LEU A 59 -16.10 0.53 -27.82
CA LEU A 59 -15.70 -0.84 -27.47
C LEU A 59 -14.24 -0.91 -26.99
N GLU A 60 -13.82 0.05 -26.17
CA GLU A 60 -12.46 0.13 -25.65
C GLU A 60 -12.17 -1.06 -24.73
N LYS A 61 -10.91 -1.51 -24.75
CA LYS A 61 -10.40 -2.52 -23.80
C LYS A 61 -10.31 -1.88 -22.43
N GLN A 62 -10.85 -2.56 -21.42
CA GLN A 62 -10.84 -2.09 -20.04
C GLN A 62 -9.97 -2.99 -19.17
N VAL A 63 -9.22 -2.40 -18.26
CA VAL A 63 -8.47 -3.12 -17.22
C VAL A 63 -9.23 -3.04 -15.91
N TYR A 64 -9.30 -4.16 -15.19
CA TYR A 64 -9.83 -4.24 -13.85
C TYR A 64 -8.71 -4.66 -12.91
N TYR A 65 -8.30 -3.74 -12.03
CA TYR A 65 -7.23 -3.93 -11.07
C TYR A 65 -7.84 -4.45 -9.76
N PHE A 66 -7.64 -5.74 -9.47
CA PHE A 66 -8.16 -6.40 -8.27
C PHE A 66 -7.14 -6.31 -7.15
N SER A 67 -7.54 -5.75 -6.02
CA SER A 67 -6.70 -5.68 -4.82
C SER A 67 -7.53 -5.70 -3.54
N MET A 68 -7.01 -6.38 -2.51
CA MET A 68 -7.59 -6.34 -1.17
C MET A 68 -7.47 -4.97 -0.52
N GLU A 69 -6.53 -4.12 -0.95
CA GLU A 69 -6.36 -2.80 -0.36
C GLU A 69 -6.21 -1.66 -1.38
N PHE A 70 -6.83 -0.52 -1.07
CA PHE A 70 -6.72 0.75 -1.77
C PHE A 70 -6.54 1.87 -0.75
N MET A 71 -5.28 2.22 -0.46
CA MET A 71 -4.96 3.24 0.53
C MET A 71 -5.02 4.63 -0.10
N VAL A 72 -6.21 5.06 -0.57
CA VAL A 72 -6.40 6.27 -1.39
C VAL A 72 -6.07 7.58 -0.67
N GLY A 73 -6.21 7.63 0.65
CA GLY A 73 -6.07 8.86 1.42
C GLY A 73 -7.29 9.77 1.30
N LYS A 74 -7.23 10.95 1.92
CA LYS A 74 -8.23 12.02 1.76
C LYS A 74 -8.32 12.48 0.30
N LEU A 75 -9.51 12.61 -0.27
CA LEU A 75 -9.74 12.87 -1.70
C LEU A 75 -9.96 14.34 -2.02
N LEU A 76 -10.45 15.16 -1.06
CA LEU A 76 -10.90 16.53 -1.34
C LEU A 76 -9.79 17.41 -1.92
N LYS A 77 -8.64 17.49 -1.24
CA LYS A 77 -7.53 18.35 -1.67
C LYS A 77 -7.01 17.98 -3.06
N GLU A 78 -6.75 16.68 -3.28
CA GLU A 78 -6.26 16.18 -4.56
C GLU A 78 -7.27 16.44 -5.69
N THR A 79 -8.56 16.24 -5.42
CA THR A 79 -9.62 16.51 -6.38
C THR A 79 -9.68 17.99 -6.75
N LEU A 80 -9.59 18.89 -5.76
CA LEU A 80 -9.57 20.33 -5.99
C LEU A 80 -8.37 20.79 -6.81
N ILE A 81 -7.20 20.16 -6.63
CA ILE A 81 -6.00 20.42 -7.44
C ILE A 81 -6.23 20.02 -8.89
N LYS A 82 -6.73 18.80 -9.13
CA LYS A 82 -6.98 18.27 -10.49
C LYS A 82 -8.05 19.05 -11.26
N LEU A 83 -9.01 19.63 -10.55
CA LEU A 83 -10.05 20.48 -11.13
C LEU A 83 -9.66 21.95 -11.26
N ASP A 84 -8.44 22.33 -10.87
CA ASP A 84 -7.97 23.72 -10.75
C ASP A 84 -8.94 24.61 -9.93
N ALA A 85 -9.56 24.00 -8.90
CA ALA A 85 -10.63 24.60 -8.11
C ALA A 85 -10.16 25.00 -6.70
N LEU A 86 -8.95 24.62 -6.29
CA LEU A 86 -8.45 24.81 -4.94
C LEU A 86 -8.50 26.28 -4.48
N LYS A 87 -8.08 27.21 -5.34
CA LYS A 87 -8.10 28.64 -5.03
C LYS A 87 -9.53 29.18 -4.95
N ILE A 88 -10.38 28.80 -5.91
CA ILE A 88 -11.80 29.22 -5.96
C ILE A 88 -12.52 28.79 -4.69
N VAL A 89 -12.37 27.53 -4.30
CA VAL A 89 -13.00 26.97 -3.09
C VAL A 89 -12.43 27.61 -1.83
N LYS A 90 -11.12 27.86 -1.77
CA LYS A 90 -10.50 28.57 -0.64
C LYS A 90 -11.09 29.98 -0.45
N ASP A 91 -11.26 30.73 -1.53
CA ASP A 91 -11.81 32.08 -1.49
C ASP A 91 -13.29 32.07 -1.05
N ILE A 92 -14.09 31.13 -1.57
CA ILE A 92 -15.50 30.96 -1.17
C ILE A 92 -15.64 30.58 0.31
N LEU A 93 -14.87 29.60 0.79
CA LEU A 93 -14.91 29.19 2.19
C LEU A 93 -14.52 30.33 3.13
N LYS A 94 -13.53 31.15 2.73
CA LYS A 94 -13.13 32.33 3.49
C LYS A 94 -14.27 33.35 3.59
N GLU A 95 -15.05 33.56 2.53
CA GLU A 95 -16.24 34.42 2.54
C GLU A 95 -17.34 33.88 3.48
N PHE A 96 -17.41 32.56 3.66
CA PHE A 96 -18.32 31.91 4.61
C PHE A 96 -17.79 31.85 6.05
N GLY A 97 -16.57 32.35 6.30
CA GLY A 97 -15.95 32.31 7.62
C GLY A 97 -15.21 31.00 7.95
N PHE A 98 -14.99 30.11 6.98
CA PHE A 98 -14.29 28.84 7.16
C PHE A 98 -12.86 28.88 6.61
N SER A 99 -11.95 28.15 7.27
CA SER A 99 -10.62 27.86 6.73
C SER A 99 -10.66 26.58 5.90
N LEU A 100 -10.06 26.60 4.70
CA LEU A 100 -9.89 25.40 3.89
C LEU A 100 -9.15 24.29 4.66
N ASP A 101 -8.14 24.65 5.46
CA ASP A 101 -7.36 23.66 6.21
C ASP A 101 -8.21 22.94 7.26
N ASP A 102 -9.13 23.65 7.92
CA ASP A 102 -10.05 23.05 8.88
C ASP A 102 -11.05 22.12 8.16
N ILE A 103 -11.59 22.53 7.00
CA ILE A 103 -12.47 21.69 6.17
C ILE A 103 -11.76 20.42 5.67
N LEU A 104 -10.48 20.52 5.30
CA LEU A 104 -9.68 19.35 4.89
C LEU A 104 -9.41 18.39 6.06
N GLU A 105 -9.39 18.87 7.30
CA GLU A 105 -9.23 18.01 8.48
C GLU A 105 -10.50 17.21 8.81
N GLU A 106 -11.68 17.72 8.45
CA GLU A 106 -12.97 17.02 8.64
C GLU A 106 -13.11 15.76 7.78
N GLU A 107 -12.42 15.67 6.64
CA GLU A 107 -12.39 14.46 5.83
C GLU A 107 -11.72 13.31 6.60
N ARG A 108 -12.47 12.23 6.85
CA ARG A 108 -11.92 10.98 7.40
C ARG A 108 -11.19 10.22 6.31
N GLU A 109 -10.01 9.70 6.64
CA GLU A 109 -9.27 8.86 5.70
C GLU A 109 -10.00 7.54 5.49
N PRO A 110 -10.25 7.10 4.24
CA PRO A 110 -10.89 5.82 4.00
C PRO A 110 -10.06 4.65 4.55
N GLY A 111 -10.66 3.88 5.46
CA GLY A 111 -10.10 2.64 6.01
C GLY A 111 -10.11 1.51 4.99
N LEU A 112 -9.39 1.68 3.88
CA LEU A 112 -9.42 0.78 2.72
C LEU A 112 -8.06 0.14 2.44
N GLY A 113 -7.04 0.40 3.26
CA GLY A 113 -5.72 -0.18 3.08
C GLY A 113 -4.82 -0.02 4.30
N ASN A 114 -3.71 -0.74 4.30
CA ASN A 114 -2.73 -0.76 5.38
C ASN A 114 -1.34 -0.33 4.90
N GLY A 115 -0.88 -0.90 3.78
CA GLY A 115 0.54 -0.90 3.43
C GLY A 115 0.92 -0.27 2.10
N GLY A 116 2.14 -0.60 1.67
CA GLY A 116 2.69 -0.17 0.40
C GLY A 116 1.93 -0.70 -0.81
N LEU A 117 1.33 -1.89 -0.71
CA LEU A 117 0.55 -2.53 -1.77
C LEU A 117 -0.71 -1.69 -2.09
N GLY A 118 -1.48 -1.32 -1.09
CA GLY A 118 -2.69 -0.51 -1.25
C GLY A 118 -2.37 0.94 -1.63
N ARG A 119 -1.23 1.47 -1.17
CA ARG A 119 -0.78 2.80 -1.59
C ARG A 119 -0.30 2.83 -3.04
N LEU A 120 0.33 1.75 -3.50
CA LEU A 120 0.71 1.55 -4.90
C LEU A 120 -0.53 1.47 -5.78
N ALA A 121 -1.51 0.63 -5.42
CA ALA A 121 -2.79 0.52 -6.12
C ALA A 121 -3.45 1.90 -6.29
N ALA A 122 -3.47 2.71 -5.23
CA ALA A 122 -4.01 4.07 -5.31
C ALA A 122 -3.18 5.02 -6.22
N CYS A 123 -1.83 4.94 -6.22
CA CYS A 123 -1.01 5.71 -7.17
C CYS A 123 -1.21 5.28 -8.63
N PHE A 124 -1.36 3.98 -8.87
CA PHE A 124 -1.62 3.42 -10.19
C PHE A 124 -2.97 3.87 -10.72
N MET A 125 -4.03 3.76 -9.90
CA MET A 125 -5.36 4.21 -10.28
C MET A 125 -5.41 5.71 -10.60
N ASP A 126 -4.69 6.53 -9.84
CA ASP A 126 -4.53 7.95 -10.13
C ASP A 126 -3.82 8.21 -11.48
N SER A 127 -2.70 7.51 -11.72
CA SER A 127 -1.91 7.64 -12.96
C SER A 127 -2.71 7.19 -14.18
N CYS A 128 -3.41 6.06 -14.08
CA CYS A 128 -4.30 5.61 -15.14
C CYS A 128 -5.37 6.65 -15.47
N ALA A 129 -5.96 7.32 -14.48
CA ALA A 129 -6.94 8.36 -14.72
C ALA A 129 -6.31 9.59 -15.39
N CYS A 130 -5.14 10.05 -14.91
CA CYS A 130 -4.43 11.19 -15.50
C CYS A 130 -3.94 10.94 -16.93
N MET A 131 -3.59 9.70 -17.25
CA MET A 131 -3.16 9.28 -18.59
C MET A 131 -4.32 8.94 -19.54
N GLY A 132 -5.58 9.09 -19.11
CA GLY A 132 -6.75 8.82 -19.94
C GLY A 132 -7.05 7.33 -20.16
N LEU A 133 -6.47 6.44 -19.35
CA LEU A 133 -6.58 4.98 -19.51
C LEU A 133 -7.85 4.45 -18.82
N ALA A 134 -8.55 3.54 -19.50
CA ALA A 134 -9.77 2.88 -19.01
C ALA A 134 -9.45 1.76 -18.01
N VAL A 135 -8.97 2.13 -16.82
CA VAL A 135 -8.58 1.21 -15.74
C VAL A 135 -9.47 1.43 -14.52
N ASN A 136 -10.11 0.38 -14.01
CA ASN A 136 -11.03 0.44 -12.87
C ASN A 136 -10.49 -0.40 -11.71
N GLY A 137 -10.65 0.09 -10.47
CA GLY A 137 -10.26 -0.62 -9.25
C GLY A 137 -11.40 -1.49 -8.73
N ASN A 138 -11.08 -2.67 -8.22
CA ASN A 138 -12.04 -3.60 -7.63
C ASN A 138 -11.52 -4.12 -6.27
N GLY A 139 -12.26 -3.86 -5.20
CA GLY A 139 -11.87 -4.24 -3.84
C GLY A 139 -13.06 -4.31 -2.87
N ILE A 140 -12.78 -4.33 -1.57
CA ILE A 140 -13.79 -4.47 -0.51
C ILE A 140 -14.04 -3.12 0.18
N ARG A 141 -15.30 -2.84 0.51
CA ARG A 141 -15.69 -1.68 1.32
C ARG A 141 -15.63 -2.03 2.80
N TYR A 142 -14.44 -1.94 3.41
CA TYR A 142 -14.28 -2.27 4.82
C TYR A 142 -14.96 -1.24 5.74
N ASN A 143 -15.77 -1.73 6.67
CA ASN A 143 -16.47 -0.88 7.64
C ASN A 143 -15.52 -0.23 8.65
N TYR A 144 -14.46 -0.93 9.05
CA TYR A 144 -13.56 -0.52 10.14
C TYR A 144 -12.07 -0.54 9.77
N GLY A 145 -11.75 -0.55 8.48
CA GLY A 145 -10.38 -0.65 7.97
C GLY A 145 -9.59 -1.78 8.60
N MET A 146 -8.30 -1.55 8.87
CA MET A 146 -7.49 -2.50 9.65
C MET A 146 -7.71 -2.25 11.16
N PHE A 147 -7.37 -1.05 11.63
CA PHE A 147 -7.67 -0.49 12.95
C PHE A 147 -7.08 0.93 13.08
N GLU A 148 -7.63 1.74 13.98
CA GLU A 148 -7.02 2.94 14.54
C GLU A 148 -6.01 2.53 15.62
N GLN A 149 -4.74 2.87 15.43
CA GLN A 149 -3.68 2.56 16.38
C GLN A 149 -3.64 3.58 17.51
N ARG A 150 -3.62 3.10 18.76
CA ARG A 150 -3.36 3.94 19.94
C ARG A 150 -2.20 3.38 20.75
N PHE A 151 -1.58 4.24 21.56
CA PHE A 151 -0.59 3.82 22.53
C PHE A 151 -1.17 3.92 23.94
N ILE A 152 -1.22 2.80 24.66
CA ILE A 152 -1.58 2.72 26.08
C ILE A 152 -0.40 2.09 26.80
N ASP A 153 0.17 2.81 27.77
CA ASP A 153 1.40 2.42 28.47
C ASP A 153 2.52 2.00 27.51
N GLY A 154 2.67 2.69 26.38
CA GLY A 154 3.66 2.38 25.35
C GLY A 154 3.36 1.18 24.46
N ASN A 155 2.30 0.41 24.73
CA ASN A 155 1.85 -0.69 23.89
C ASN A 155 0.92 -0.23 22.77
N GLN A 156 1.00 -0.87 21.61
CA GLN A 156 -0.02 -0.73 20.57
C GLN A 156 -1.34 -1.36 21.03
N VAL A 157 -2.41 -0.59 20.92
CA VAL A 157 -3.79 -1.07 21.08
C VAL A 157 -4.57 -0.79 19.80
N GLU A 158 -5.25 -1.82 19.31
CA GLU A 158 -6.12 -1.75 18.14
C GLU A 158 -7.52 -1.25 18.51
N TRP A 159 -7.96 -0.15 17.91
CA TRP A 159 -9.32 0.36 18.03
C TRP A 159 -10.03 0.30 16.67
N PRO A 160 -11.35 0.08 16.58
CA PRO A 160 -12.05 0.13 15.28
C PRO A 160 -11.91 1.49 14.59
N ASP A 161 -11.60 1.50 13.28
CA ASP A 161 -11.48 2.73 12.48
C ASP A 161 -12.86 3.14 11.92
N ASP A 162 -13.60 3.98 12.65
CA ASP A 162 -14.96 4.40 12.32
C ASP A 162 -15.02 5.52 11.24
N TRP A 163 -14.37 5.29 10.10
CA TRP A 163 -14.30 6.25 9.00
C TRP A 163 -15.64 6.45 8.27
N LEU A 164 -16.58 5.51 8.42
CA LEU A 164 -17.90 5.53 7.79
C LEU A 164 -19.01 6.12 8.67
N ARG A 165 -18.69 6.62 9.86
CA ARG A 165 -19.66 7.19 10.82
C ARG A 165 -20.66 8.16 10.19
N ASN A 166 -20.16 9.10 9.38
CA ASN A 166 -20.97 10.15 8.74
C ASN A 166 -21.33 9.82 7.28
N LYS A 167 -21.19 8.54 6.87
CA LYS A 167 -21.15 8.09 5.47
C LYS A 167 -20.01 8.75 4.69
N ASN A 168 -19.59 8.11 3.61
CA ASN A 168 -18.59 8.69 2.70
C ASN A 168 -19.29 9.51 1.61
N PRO A 169 -19.10 10.85 1.53
CA PRO A 169 -19.78 11.67 0.52
C PRO A 169 -19.30 11.41 -0.91
N TRP A 170 -18.17 10.73 -1.10
CA TRP A 170 -17.63 10.40 -2.42
C TRP A 170 -18.31 9.19 -3.06
N GLU A 171 -18.78 8.23 -2.28
CA GLU A 171 -19.27 6.95 -2.79
C GLU A 171 -20.74 6.99 -3.23
N ILE A 172 -21.06 6.23 -4.28
CA ILE A 172 -22.43 6.03 -4.75
C ILE A 172 -22.78 4.55 -4.65
N ARG A 173 -23.76 4.21 -3.79
CA ARG A 173 -24.35 2.87 -3.71
C ARG A 173 -25.08 2.54 -5.02
N LYS A 174 -24.82 1.36 -5.59
CA LYS A 174 -25.39 0.89 -6.87
C LYS A 174 -26.20 -0.39 -6.69
N GLU A 175 -27.30 -0.30 -5.95
CA GLU A 175 -28.12 -1.47 -5.57
C GLU A 175 -28.54 -2.35 -6.74
N LYS A 176 -28.97 -1.75 -7.86
CA LYS A 176 -29.40 -2.50 -9.05
C LYS A 176 -28.28 -3.29 -9.75
N ARG A 177 -27.03 -3.16 -9.28
CA ARG A 177 -25.85 -3.88 -9.77
C ARG A 177 -25.30 -4.86 -8.72
N MET A 178 -26.08 -5.16 -7.70
CA MET A 178 -25.79 -6.19 -6.72
C MET A 178 -25.57 -7.54 -7.40
N GLU A 179 -24.59 -8.29 -6.90
CA GLU A 179 -24.30 -9.64 -7.34
C GLU A 179 -24.51 -10.63 -6.19
N VAL A 180 -24.76 -11.90 -6.51
CA VAL A 180 -24.97 -12.97 -5.53
C VAL A 180 -23.72 -13.83 -5.47
N VAL A 181 -23.11 -13.94 -4.30
CA VAL A 181 -21.97 -14.81 -4.04
C VAL A 181 -22.43 -16.00 -3.21
N LYS A 182 -22.00 -17.20 -3.61
CA LYS A 182 -22.41 -18.48 -3.02
C LYS A 182 -21.26 -19.07 -2.21
N PHE A 183 -21.55 -19.52 -0.98
CA PHE A 183 -20.59 -20.19 -0.10
C PHE A 183 -21.14 -21.51 0.42
N GLY A 184 -20.28 -22.49 0.66
CA GLY A 184 -20.68 -23.79 1.19
C GLY A 184 -21.46 -24.63 0.18
N GLY A 185 -22.30 -25.53 0.70
CA GLY A 185 -23.14 -26.42 -0.10
C GLY A 185 -22.38 -27.59 -0.73
N THR A 186 -23.03 -28.26 -1.67
CA THR A 186 -22.48 -29.41 -2.41
C THR A 186 -22.71 -29.25 -3.91
N VAL A 187 -21.83 -29.85 -4.70
CA VAL A 187 -21.94 -29.85 -6.16
C VAL A 187 -22.15 -31.28 -6.64
N ARG A 188 -23.24 -31.51 -7.37
CA ARG A 188 -23.52 -32.78 -8.05
C ARG A 188 -23.55 -32.56 -9.56
N MET A 189 -23.28 -33.59 -10.34
CA MET A 189 -23.51 -33.53 -11.78
C MET A 189 -24.96 -33.91 -12.10
N ASP A 190 -25.61 -33.17 -13.00
CA ASP A 190 -26.88 -33.58 -13.58
C ASP A 190 -26.70 -34.69 -14.63
N THR A 191 -27.80 -35.15 -15.23
CA THR A 191 -27.79 -36.23 -16.25
C THR A 191 -27.02 -35.87 -17.52
N ASN A 192 -26.75 -34.58 -17.74
CA ASN A 192 -25.97 -34.06 -18.87
C ASN A 192 -24.55 -33.67 -18.43
N PHE A 193 -24.08 -34.17 -17.28
CA PHE A 193 -22.79 -33.84 -16.68
C PHE A 193 -22.57 -32.36 -16.37
N ARG A 194 -23.64 -31.57 -16.20
CA ARG A 194 -23.53 -30.17 -15.80
C ARG A 194 -23.51 -30.06 -14.27
N PRO A 195 -22.64 -29.19 -13.70
CA PRO A 195 -22.58 -29.00 -12.27
C PRO A 195 -23.84 -28.29 -11.75
N VAL A 196 -24.46 -28.88 -10.72
CA VAL A 196 -25.58 -28.31 -9.97
C VAL A 196 -25.10 -28.08 -8.54
N HIS A 197 -25.02 -26.81 -8.14
CA HIS A 197 -24.63 -26.39 -6.79
C HIS A 197 -25.90 -26.25 -5.94
N GLU A 198 -25.97 -26.95 -4.80
CA GLU A 198 -27.12 -27.00 -3.91
C GLU A 198 -26.70 -26.76 -2.45
N GLY A 199 -27.63 -26.30 -1.61
CA GLY A 199 -27.39 -26.12 -0.16
C GLY A 199 -26.36 -25.05 0.21
N TYR A 200 -26.11 -24.08 -0.67
CA TYR A 200 -25.18 -22.97 -0.41
C TYR A 200 -25.82 -21.83 0.38
N GLU A 201 -24.99 -21.11 1.13
CA GLU A 201 -25.29 -19.81 1.72
C GLU A 201 -25.19 -18.72 0.65
N ILE A 202 -26.17 -17.80 0.65
CA ILE A 202 -26.22 -16.63 -0.23
C ILE A 202 -25.71 -15.40 0.52
N VAL A 203 -24.77 -14.69 -0.10
CA VAL A 203 -24.31 -13.37 0.32
C VAL A 203 -24.52 -12.38 -0.82
N HIS A 204 -25.15 -11.24 -0.54
CA HIS A 204 -25.33 -10.18 -1.53
C HIS A 204 -24.14 -9.24 -1.50
N ALA A 205 -23.51 -9.05 -2.66
CA ALA A 205 -22.43 -8.09 -2.85
C ALA A 205 -22.98 -6.81 -3.45
N VAL A 206 -23.11 -5.76 -2.63
CA VAL A 206 -23.62 -4.46 -3.07
C VAL A 206 -22.44 -3.54 -3.44
N PRO A 207 -22.38 -3.01 -4.68
CA PRO A 207 -21.28 -2.17 -5.11
C PRO A 207 -21.45 -0.71 -4.68
N TYR A 208 -20.36 -0.11 -4.23
CA TYR A 208 -20.20 1.31 -3.94
C TYR A 208 -19.10 1.86 -4.86
N ASP A 209 -19.48 2.78 -5.75
CA ASP A 209 -18.56 3.35 -6.74
C ASP A 209 -18.02 4.70 -6.25
N THR A 210 -16.70 4.85 -6.23
CA THR A 210 -16.00 6.12 -5.95
C THR A 210 -15.30 6.61 -7.23
N PRO A 211 -15.51 7.87 -7.65
CA PRO A 211 -14.86 8.41 -8.85
C PRO A 211 -13.39 8.72 -8.59
N LEU A 212 -12.52 8.31 -9.53
CA LEU A 212 -11.10 8.65 -9.55
C LEU A 212 -10.80 9.49 -10.79
N ILE A 213 -10.49 10.76 -10.58
CA ILE A 213 -10.47 11.78 -11.63
C ILE A 213 -9.04 11.95 -12.15
N GLY A 214 -8.91 12.08 -13.46
CA GLY A 214 -7.68 12.51 -14.13
C GLY A 214 -7.57 14.03 -14.21
N ASN A 215 -6.36 14.53 -14.46
CA ASN A 215 -6.10 15.96 -14.71
C ASN A 215 -6.41 16.39 -16.16
N ASP A 216 -6.82 15.48 -17.04
CA ASP A 216 -7.21 15.76 -18.43
C ASP A 216 -8.62 16.38 -18.58
N GLY A 217 -9.38 16.42 -17.48
CA GLY A 217 -10.75 16.91 -17.43
C GLY A 217 -11.78 16.07 -18.20
N LYS A 218 -11.41 14.87 -18.66
CA LYS A 218 -12.26 13.98 -19.48
C LYS A 218 -12.37 12.58 -18.89
N THR A 219 -11.36 12.14 -18.13
CA THR A 219 -11.27 10.77 -17.64
C THR A 219 -11.63 10.70 -16.18
N VAL A 220 -12.62 9.86 -15.88
CA VAL A 220 -13.02 9.52 -14.52
C VAL A 220 -13.17 8.01 -14.43
N ASN A 221 -12.19 7.37 -13.81
CA ASN A 221 -12.19 5.94 -13.55
C ASN A 221 -13.03 5.60 -12.32
N THR A 222 -13.39 4.33 -12.17
CA THR A 222 -14.21 3.87 -11.04
C THR A 222 -13.37 3.01 -10.10
N LEU A 223 -13.34 3.36 -8.82
CA LEU A 223 -13.00 2.44 -7.74
C LEU A 223 -14.31 1.83 -7.23
N ARG A 224 -14.54 0.55 -7.52
CA ARG A 224 -15.70 -0.20 -7.05
C ARG A 224 -15.32 -1.01 -5.81
N LEU A 225 -16.07 -0.78 -4.73
CA LEU A 225 -15.89 -1.45 -3.46
C LEU A 225 -17.16 -2.22 -3.09
N TRP A 226 -17.03 -3.47 -2.69
CA TRP A 226 -18.16 -4.34 -2.39
C TRP A 226 -18.47 -4.39 -0.89
N SER A 227 -19.74 -4.27 -0.53
CA SER A 227 -20.28 -4.46 0.81
C SER A 227 -21.05 -5.77 0.87
N ALA A 228 -20.79 -6.61 1.89
CA ALA A 228 -21.53 -7.85 2.10
C ALA A 228 -22.82 -7.54 2.88
N GLU A 229 -23.96 -7.83 2.27
CA GLU A 229 -25.27 -7.51 2.81
C GLU A 229 -26.19 -8.75 2.76
N LEU A 230 -27.19 -8.77 3.64
CA LEU A 230 -28.29 -9.73 3.59
C LEU A 230 -29.47 -9.04 2.89
N SER A 231 -30.08 -9.68 1.88
CA SER A 231 -31.30 -9.18 1.24
C SER A 231 -32.52 -9.88 1.81
N LEU A 232 -33.48 -9.13 2.36
CA LEU A 232 -34.73 -9.67 2.90
C LEU A 232 -35.69 -10.21 1.82
N ASP A 233 -35.44 -9.88 0.56
CA ASP A 233 -36.22 -10.37 -0.58
C ASP A 233 -35.88 -11.83 -0.94
N ASP A 234 -34.88 -12.43 -0.27
CA ASP A 234 -34.54 -13.83 -0.49
C ASP A 234 -35.57 -14.75 0.17
N SER A 235 -36.25 -15.56 -0.65
CA SER A 235 -37.23 -16.55 -0.22
C SER A 235 -36.71 -17.53 0.86
N GLN A 236 -35.39 -17.72 0.96
CA GLN A 236 -34.76 -18.53 2.01
C GLN A 236 -34.82 -17.90 3.41
N LEU A 237 -35.15 -16.62 3.53
CA LEU A 237 -35.32 -15.93 4.81
C LEU A 237 -36.72 -16.05 5.39
N ASN A 238 -37.71 -16.46 4.58
CA ASN A 238 -39.09 -16.65 5.03
C ASN A 238 -39.24 -17.76 6.11
N SER A 239 -38.21 -18.59 6.31
CA SER A 239 -38.16 -19.66 7.31
C SER A 239 -37.25 -19.35 8.50
N ILE A 240 -36.55 -18.21 8.52
CA ILE A 240 -35.67 -17.83 9.64
C ILE A 240 -36.47 -17.06 10.69
N GLU A 241 -36.44 -17.54 11.94
CA GLU A 241 -37.00 -16.81 13.09
C GLU A 241 -36.36 -15.41 13.18
N TYR A 242 -37.18 -14.39 13.43
CA TYR A 242 -36.72 -13.00 13.50
C TYR A 242 -35.50 -12.82 14.42
N SER A 243 -35.43 -13.56 15.53
CA SER A 243 -34.32 -13.57 16.48
C SER A 243 -32.97 -14.01 15.89
N LYS A 244 -32.96 -14.82 14.82
CA LYS A 244 -31.74 -15.31 14.17
C LYS A 244 -31.32 -14.48 12.96
N LEU A 245 -32.14 -13.52 12.52
CA LEU A 245 -31.82 -12.63 11.41
C LEU A 245 -30.67 -11.68 11.76
N GLU A 246 -30.63 -11.19 13.00
CA GLU A 246 -29.55 -10.30 13.47
C GLU A 246 -28.20 -11.02 13.50
N ASP A 247 -28.15 -12.23 14.05
CA ASP A 247 -26.93 -13.05 14.07
C ASP A 247 -26.41 -13.33 12.66
N LYS A 248 -27.30 -13.73 11.74
CA LYS A 248 -26.93 -13.98 10.33
C LYS A 248 -26.45 -12.70 9.63
N LYS A 249 -27.08 -11.56 9.90
CA LYS A 249 -26.65 -10.27 9.37
C LYS A 249 -25.23 -9.92 9.87
N LEU A 250 -24.96 -10.11 11.16
CA LEU A 250 -23.64 -9.87 11.74
C LEU A 250 -22.59 -10.79 11.13
N GLU A 251 -22.91 -12.08 10.93
CA GLU A 251 -22.00 -13.05 10.29
C GLU A 251 -21.63 -12.64 8.87
N ILE A 252 -22.61 -12.26 8.04
CA ILE A 252 -22.37 -11.79 6.66
C ILE A 252 -21.53 -10.51 6.66
N GLN A 253 -21.83 -9.58 7.57
CA GLN A 253 -21.09 -8.31 7.65
C GLN A 253 -19.62 -8.50 8.05
N LYS A 254 -19.24 -9.59 8.75
CA LYS A 254 -17.83 -9.89 9.07
C LYS A 254 -16.95 -9.91 7.82
N ILE A 255 -17.49 -10.33 6.67
CA ILE A 255 -16.77 -10.38 5.38
C ILE A 255 -16.23 -9.00 4.99
N THR A 256 -16.94 -7.92 5.33
CA THR A 256 -16.55 -6.56 4.95
C THR A 256 -16.29 -5.66 6.16
N ASN A 257 -15.99 -6.22 7.33
CA ASN A 257 -15.72 -5.42 8.52
C ASN A 257 -14.27 -4.95 8.58
N VAL A 258 -13.32 -5.89 8.57
CA VAL A 258 -11.90 -5.61 8.84
C VAL A 258 -11.03 -6.11 7.69
N LEU A 259 -10.04 -5.30 7.31
CA LEU A 259 -8.96 -5.66 6.39
C LEU A 259 -7.92 -6.51 7.13
N TYR A 260 -7.56 -7.65 6.55
CA TYR A 260 -6.62 -8.62 7.15
C TYR A 260 -7.04 -9.03 8.57
N PRO A 261 -8.21 -9.70 8.73
CA PRO A 261 -8.60 -10.25 10.02
C PRO A 261 -7.53 -11.19 10.56
N ASP A 262 -7.49 -11.35 11.89
CA ASP A 262 -6.56 -12.28 12.54
C ASP A 262 -6.81 -13.71 12.01
N ASP A 263 -5.79 -14.28 11.37
CA ASP A 263 -5.79 -15.60 10.73
C ASP A 263 -4.93 -16.62 11.49
N SER A 264 -4.64 -16.35 12.77
CA SER A 264 -4.00 -17.33 13.66
C SER A 264 -4.90 -18.54 13.96
N THR A 265 -6.21 -18.42 13.74
CA THR A 265 -7.21 -19.49 13.93
C THR A 265 -7.81 -19.96 12.60
N ASP A 266 -8.40 -21.15 12.58
CA ASP A 266 -9.07 -21.68 11.39
C ASP A 266 -10.31 -20.85 10.99
N GLU A 267 -11.05 -20.29 11.96
CA GLU A 267 -12.16 -19.37 11.68
C GLU A 267 -11.66 -18.11 10.98
N GLY A 268 -10.55 -17.53 11.46
CA GLY A 268 -9.92 -16.35 10.85
C GLY A 268 -9.43 -16.61 9.43
N LYS A 269 -8.78 -17.75 9.21
CA LYS A 269 -8.36 -18.21 7.87
C LYS A 269 -9.56 -18.38 6.93
N LEU A 270 -10.62 -19.06 7.38
CA LEU A 270 -11.84 -19.25 6.59
C LEU A 270 -12.50 -17.91 6.25
N LEU A 271 -12.54 -16.96 7.21
CA LEU A 271 -13.05 -15.62 6.96
C LEU A 271 -12.23 -14.92 5.88
N ARG A 272 -10.89 -14.93 5.96
CA ARG A 272 -10.01 -14.34 4.94
C ARG A 272 -10.24 -14.95 3.56
N LEU A 273 -10.35 -16.28 3.45
CA LEU A 273 -10.70 -16.94 2.18
C LEU A 273 -12.12 -16.55 1.69
N LYS A 274 -13.09 -16.40 2.60
CA LYS A 274 -14.45 -15.90 2.30
C LYS A 274 -14.39 -14.48 1.74
N GLN A 275 -13.57 -13.61 2.32
CA GLN A 275 -13.32 -12.25 1.83
C GLN A 275 -12.73 -12.26 0.41
N GLU A 276 -11.67 -13.03 0.20
CA GLU A 276 -10.97 -13.12 -1.08
C GLU A 276 -11.91 -13.57 -2.21
N TYR A 277 -12.68 -14.63 -1.98
CA TYR A 277 -13.65 -15.09 -2.98
C TYR A 277 -14.81 -14.10 -3.17
N PHE A 278 -15.28 -13.46 -2.10
CA PHE A 278 -16.42 -12.54 -2.14
C PHE A 278 -16.25 -11.43 -3.18
N PHE A 279 -15.17 -10.66 -3.10
CA PHE A 279 -14.99 -9.52 -4.00
C PHE A 279 -14.57 -9.96 -5.41
N VAL A 280 -13.85 -11.07 -5.52
CA VAL A 280 -13.49 -11.69 -6.80
C VAL A 280 -14.74 -12.11 -7.58
N SER A 281 -15.62 -12.89 -6.96
CA SER A 281 -16.84 -13.38 -7.61
C SER A 281 -17.78 -12.22 -7.96
N ALA A 282 -18.03 -11.30 -7.02
CA ALA A 282 -18.84 -10.12 -7.30
C ALA A 282 -18.26 -9.27 -8.46
N GLY A 283 -16.94 -9.07 -8.45
CA GLY A 283 -16.21 -8.36 -9.49
C GLY A 283 -16.36 -8.99 -10.87
N LEU A 284 -16.02 -10.28 -11.00
CA LEU A 284 -16.03 -10.98 -12.29
C LEU A 284 -17.44 -11.16 -12.84
N GLN A 285 -18.43 -11.53 -12.01
CA GLN A 285 -19.83 -11.61 -12.43
C GLN A 285 -20.28 -10.29 -13.06
N ARG A 286 -19.97 -9.16 -12.40
CA ARG A 286 -20.32 -7.83 -12.90
C ARG A 286 -19.59 -7.46 -14.18
N ILE A 287 -18.30 -7.77 -14.27
CA ILE A 287 -17.47 -7.52 -15.47
C ILE A 287 -18.01 -8.30 -16.67
N VAL A 288 -18.29 -9.60 -16.51
CA VAL A 288 -18.85 -10.46 -17.57
C VAL A 288 -20.23 -9.96 -17.99
N LYS A 289 -21.13 -9.64 -17.04
CA LYS A 289 -22.45 -9.08 -17.36
C LYS A 289 -22.36 -7.71 -18.06
N ASP A 290 -21.37 -6.87 -17.74
CA ASP A 290 -21.14 -5.60 -18.44
C ASP A 290 -20.52 -5.79 -19.83
N PHE A 291 -19.65 -6.79 -20.01
CA PHE A 291 -19.15 -7.20 -21.32
C PHE A 291 -20.28 -7.70 -22.23
N LYS A 292 -21.18 -8.56 -21.73
CA LYS A 292 -22.31 -9.09 -22.51
C LYS A 292 -23.26 -8.00 -23.04
N LYS A 293 -23.37 -6.86 -22.35
CA LYS A 293 -24.15 -5.70 -22.84
C LYS A 293 -23.57 -5.08 -24.11
N LYS A 294 -22.28 -5.30 -24.41
CA LYS A 294 -21.63 -4.90 -25.66
C LYS A 294 -22.10 -5.75 -26.86
N LYS A 295 -22.87 -6.83 -26.63
CA LYS A 295 -23.36 -7.77 -27.66
C LYS A 295 -22.23 -8.40 -28.50
N LEU A 296 -21.06 -8.58 -27.88
CA LEU A 296 -19.93 -9.31 -28.45
C LEU A 296 -20.00 -10.79 -28.06
N SER A 297 -19.27 -11.64 -28.79
CA SER A 297 -19.10 -13.04 -28.40
C SER A 297 -18.31 -13.13 -27.10
N ILE A 298 -18.64 -14.08 -26.21
CA ILE A 298 -17.81 -14.34 -25.01
C ILE A 298 -16.37 -14.72 -25.38
N ARG A 299 -16.16 -15.25 -26.58
CA ARG A 299 -14.81 -15.53 -27.12
C ARG A 299 -13.96 -14.28 -27.34
N ASP A 300 -14.57 -13.10 -27.42
CA ASP A 300 -13.85 -11.81 -27.54
C ASP A 300 -13.51 -11.19 -26.17
N PHE A 301 -13.75 -11.90 -25.07
CA PHE A 301 -13.62 -11.35 -23.72
C PHE A 301 -12.21 -10.81 -23.45
N SER A 302 -11.17 -11.61 -23.69
CA SER A 302 -9.76 -11.23 -23.46
C SER A 302 -9.28 -10.07 -24.34
N ASN A 303 -9.94 -9.84 -25.49
CA ASN A 303 -9.65 -8.71 -26.37
C ASN A 303 -10.18 -7.37 -25.80
N LYS A 304 -11.18 -7.42 -24.92
CA LYS A 304 -11.89 -6.23 -24.39
C LYS A 304 -11.78 -6.08 -22.88
N VAL A 305 -11.28 -7.09 -22.18
CA VAL A 305 -11.13 -7.13 -20.73
C VAL A 305 -9.73 -7.62 -20.39
N ALA A 306 -9.05 -6.93 -19.49
CA ALA A 306 -7.89 -7.43 -18.77
C ALA A 306 -8.19 -7.42 -17.28
N VAL A 307 -7.78 -8.47 -16.58
CA VAL A 307 -7.87 -8.59 -15.12
C VAL A 307 -6.44 -8.60 -14.59
N HIS A 308 -6.11 -7.63 -13.76
CA HIS A 308 -4.81 -7.53 -13.11
C HIS A 308 -4.95 -7.95 -11.65
N ILE A 309 -4.25 -9.01 -11.27
CA ILE A 309 -4.25 -9.58 -9.93
C ILE A 309 -3.06 -9.01 -9.17
N ASN A 310 -3.34 -8.22 -8.13
CA ASN A 310 -2.34 -7.59 -7.30
C ASN A 310 -2.01 -8.45 -6.06
N ASP A 311 -0.85 -9.12 -6.10
CA ASP A 311 -0.44 -10.17 -5.16
C ASP A 311 -1.37 -11.40 -5.19
N THR A 312 -1.23 -12.39 -4.30
CA THR A 312 -1.99 -13.66 -4.41
C THR A 312 -3.44 -13.57 -3.95
N HIS A 313 -3.85 -12.52 -3.22
CA HIS A 313 -5.20 -12.41 -2.67
C HIS A 313 -6.34 -12.54 -3.71
N PRO A 314 -6.25 -11.96 -4.92
CA PRO A 314 -7.26 -12.11 -5.96
C PRO A 314 -7.00 -13.31 -6.89
N ALA A 315 -6.11 -14.24 -6.56
CA ALA A 315 -5.79 -15.41 -7.40
C ALA A 315 -7.03 -16.25 -7.77
N LEU A 316 -8.08 -16.19 -6.94
CA LEU A 316 -9.38 -16.81 -7.22
C LEU A 316 -10.10 -16.24 -8.46
N CYS A 317 -9.63 -15.11 -9.02
CA CYS A 317 -10.15 -14.63 -10.30
C CYS A 317 -10.01 -15.68 -11.40
N VAL A 318 -8.95 -16.49 -11.34
CA VAL A 318 -8.69 -17.57 -12.28
C VAL A 318 -9.81 -18.62 -12.25
N PRO A 319 -10.02 -19.37 -11.15
CA PRO A 319 -11.03 -20.42 -11.15
C PRO A 319 -12.47 -19.87 -11.18
N GLU A 320 -12.73 -18.64 -10.74
CA GLU A 320 -14.06 -18.05 -10.87
C GLU A 320 -14.38 -17.64 -12.31
N LEU A 321 -13.43 -17.08 -13.06
CA LEU A 321 -13.63 -16.80 -14.48
C LEU A 321 -13.83 -18.12 -15.25
N MET A 322 -13.04 -19.14 -14.95
CA MET A 322 -13.25 -20.49 -15.47
C MET A 322 -14.66 -20.99 -15.16
N ARG A 323 -15.13 -20.87 -13.90
CA ARG A 323 -16.48 -21.30 -13.51
C ARG A 323 -17.55 -20.60 -14.34
N ILE A 324 -17.47 -19.29 -14.52
CA ILE A 324 -18.44 -18.54 -15.33
C ILE A 324 -18.42 -19.01 -16.79
N LEU A 325 -17.24 -19.12 -17.39
CA LEU A 325 -17.08 -19.52 -18.80
C LEU A 325 -17.60 -20.94 -19.07
N LEU A 326 -17.36 -21.87 -18.14
CA LEU A 326 -17.77 -23.27 -18.25
C LEU A 326 -19.25 -23.44 -17.91
N ASP A 327 -19.65 -22.99 -16.72
CA ASP A 327 -20.94 -23.36 -16.13
C ASP A 327 -22.08 -22.47 -16.63
N GLU A 328 -21.80 -21.19 -16.91
CA GLU A 328 -22.81 -20.21 -17.32
C GLU A 328 -22.79 -19.91 -18.83
N GLU A 329 -21.60 -19.85 -19.43
CA GLU A 329 -21.44 -19.58 -20.87
C GLU A 329 -21.29 -20.85 -21.71
N GLY A 330 -21.12 -22.02 -21.08
CA GLY A 330 -21.12 -23.33 -21.75
C GLY A 330 -19.93 -23.59 -22.66
N LEU A 331 -18.77 -22.99 -22.37
CA LEU A 331 -17.54 -23.25 -23.13
C LEU A 331 -16.88 -24.56 -22.73
N GLU A 332 -16.10 -25.11 -23.65
CA GLU A 332 -15.21 -26.24 -23.37
C GLU A 332 -13.98 -25.80 -22.56
N TRP A 333 -13.30 -26.76 -21.94
CA TRP A 333 -12.21 -26.49 -21.00
C TRP A 333 -11.03 -25.76 -21.64
N GLU A 334 -10.65 -26.18 -22.85
CA GLU A 334 -9.53 -25.60 -23.61
C GLU A 334 -9.81 -24.15 -24.00
N GLU A 335 -11.04 -23.85 -24.44
CA GLU A 335 -11.46 -22.47 -24.75
C GLU A 335 -11.48 -21.60 -23.49
N ALA A 336 -12.00 -22.12 -22.37
CA ALA A 336 -12.06 -21.40 -21.11
C ALA A 336 -10.66 -21.11 -20.53
N ILE A 337 -9.72 -22.07 -20.59
CA ILE A 337 -8.32 -21.89 -20.17
C ILE A 337 -7.65 -20.81 -21.02
N ASP A 338 -7.83 -20.85 -22.34
CA ASP A 338 -7.21 -19.87 -23.25
C ASP A 338 -7.71 -18.45 -22.97
N ILE A 339 -9.03 -18.26 -22.86
CA ILE A 339 -9.63 -16.96 -22.53
C ILE A 339 -9.17 -16.47 -21.16
N THR A 340 -9.16 -17.35 -20.15
CA THR A 340 -8.74 -16.99 -18.78
C THR A 340 -7.28 -16.57 -18.76
N THR A 341 -6.39 -17.39 -19.33
CA THR A 341 -4.95 -17.12 -19.38
C THR A 341 -4.63 -15.81 -20.09
N LYS A 342 -5.30 -15.52 -21.23
CA LYS A 342 -5.13 -14.25 -21.98
C LYS A 342 -5.75 -13.03 -21.30
N THR A 343 -6.63 -13.23 -20.34
CA THR A 343 -7.29 -12.14 -19.60
C THR A 343 -6.51 -11.74 -18.36
N VAL A 344 -5.87 -12.69 -17.69
CA VAL A 344 -5.31 -12.53 -16.34
C VAL A 344 -3.80 -12.24 -16.38
N SER A 345 -3.39 -11.23 -15.63
CA SER A 345 -1.98 -10.91 -15.36
C SER A 345 -1.73 -10.81 -13.86
N TYR A 346 -0.52 -11.15 -13.41
CA TYR A 346 -0.17 -11.29 -12.00
C TYR A 346 1.06 -10.45 -11.63
N THR A 347 0.95 -9.64 -10.58
CA THR A 347 2.11 -9.00 -9.96
C THR A 347 2.38 -9.61 -8.60
N ASN A 348 3.62 -10.04 -8.38
CA ASN A 348 4.09 -10.48 -7.08
C ASN A 348 4.73 -9.31 -6.30
N HIS A 349 4.43 -9.22 -5.00
CA HIS A 349 4.95 -8.18 -4.10
C HIS A 349 5.78 -8.71 -2.93
N THR A 350 6.16 -9.99 -2.95
CA THR A 350 6.88 -10.62 -1.85
C THR A 350 7.79 -11.77 -2.30
N ILE A 351 8.99 -11.78 -1.73
CA ILE A 351 9.98 -12.86 -1.84
C ILE A 351 9.97 -13.78 -0.61
N MET A 352 9.18 -13.45 0.42
CA MET A 352 9.04 -14.29 1.60
C MET A 352 8.14 -15.48 1.26
N GLN A 353 8.70 -16.69 1.29
CA GLN A 353 7.95 -17.91 0.97
C GLN A 353 6.77 -18.13 1.93
N GLU A 354 6.90 -17.69 3.19
CA GLU A 354 5.82 -17.72 4.18
C GLU A 354 4.67 -16.76 3.85
N ALA A 355 4.90 -15.74 3.02
CA ALA A 355 3.88 -14.78 2.61
C ALA A 355 3.18 -15.17 1.30
N LEU A 356 3.67 -16.21 0.59
CA LEU A 356 2.97 -16.78 -0.56
C LEU A 356 1.81 -17.64 -0.06
N GLU A 357 0.59 -17.20 -0.32
CA GLU A 357 -0.60 -17.80 0.26
C GLU A 357 -0.76 -19.28 -0.13
N LYS A 358 -0.93 -20.12 0.89
CA LYS A 358 -1.28 -21.53 0.77
C LYS A 358 -2.47 -21.80 1.67
N TRP A 359 -3.47 -22.46 1.11
CA TRP A 359 -4.72 -22.74 1.81
C TRP A 359 -4.92 -24.24 1.97
N PRO A 360 -5.34 -24.74 3.14
CA PRO A 360 -5.72 -26.14 3.27
C PRO A 360 -6.81 -26.51 2.26
N ALA A 361 -6.59 -27.58 1.48
CA ALA A 361 -7.50 -28.00 0.42
C ALA A 361 -8.92 -28.28 0.94
N HIS A 362 -9.06 -28.73 2.19
CA HIS A 362 -10.36 -28.96 2.81
C HIS A 362 -11.17 -27.67 3.06
N PHE A 363 -10.52 -26.51 3.24
CA PHE A 363 -11.22 -25.23 3.29
C PHE A 363 -11.92 -24.94 1.97
N PHE A 364 -11.22 -25.17 0.85
CA PHE A 364 -11.79 -25.05 -0.49
C PHE A 364 -12.92 -26.05 -0.73
N LYS A 365 -12.73 -27.33 -0.39
CA LYS A 365 -13.78 -28.36 -0.55
C LYS A 365 -15.07 -28.00 0.16
N ASN A 366 -14.97 -27.45 1.37
CA ASN A 366 -16.12 -27.14 2.20
C ASN A 366 -16.73 -25.79 1.88
N LEU A 367 -15.92 -24.75 1.66
CA LEU A 367 -16.40 -23.38 1.45
C LEU A 367 -16.72 -23.09 -0.02
N LEU A 368 -15.95 -23.64 -0.96
CA LEU A 368 -16.00 -23.33 -2.39
C LEU A 368 -15.93 -24.60 -3.25
N PRO A 369 -16.88 -25.56 -3.11
CA PRO A 369 -16.76 -26.90 -3.69
C PRO A 369 -16.58 -26.89 -5.21
N ARG A 370 -17.30 -26.03 -5.95
CA ARG A 370 -17.17 -25.94 -7.42
C ARG A 370 -15.80 -25.40 -7.85
N ILE A 371 -15.32 -24.36 -7.16
CA ILE A 371 -14.01 -23.77 -7.39
C ILE A 371 -12.91 -24.80 -7.13
N TYR A 372 -13.04 -25.58 -6.05
CA TYR A 372 -12.11 -26.67 -5.77
C TYR A 372 -12.06 -27.72 -6.89
N MET A 373 -13.20 -28.14 -7.43
CA MET A 373 -13.24 -29.07 -8.58
C MET A 373 -12.51 -28.51 -9.81
N ILE A 374 -12.63 -27.20 -10.07
CA ILE A 374 -11.91 -26.54 -11.17
C ILE A 374 -10.40 -26.53 -10.89
N LEU A 375 -9.99 -26.23 -9.66
CA LEU A 375 -8.58 -26.24 -9.26
C LEU A 375 -7.95 -27.63 -9.38
N GLU A 376 -8.69 -28.68 -8.99
CA GLU A 376 -8.23 -30.06 -9.11
C GLU A 376 -8.04 -30.48 -10.58
N GLU A 377 -8.97 -30.09 -11.45
CA GLU A 377 -8.84 -30.39 -12.88
C GLU A 377 -7.74 -29.56 -13.57
N LEU A 378 -7.55 -28.29 -13.17
CA LEU A 378 -6.42 -27.48 -13.62
C LEU A 378 -5.08 -28.09 -13.21
N ASP A 379 -4.96 -28.53 -11.95
CA ASP A 379 -3.76 -29.18 -11.44
C ASP A 379 -3.47 -30.49 -12.20
N ARG A 380 -4.49 -31.34 -12.40
CA ARG A 380 -4.37 -32.59 -13.15
C ARG A 380 -3.85 -32.35 -14.57
N ARG A 381 -4.49 -31.44 -15.32
CA ARG A 381 -4.11 -31.11 -16.70
C ARG A 381 -2.71 -30.52 -16.78
N PHE A 382 -2.36 -29.63 -15.86
CA PHE A 382 -1.04 -29.04 -15.80
C PHE A 382 0.05 -30.09 -15.56
N ASN A 383 -0.14 -30.95 -14.55
CA ASN A 383 0.82 -32.02 -14.25
C ASN A 383 0.93 -33.02 -15.41
N GLU A 384 -0.18 -33.38 -16.06
CA GLU A 384 -0.18 -34.26 -17.25
C GLU A 384 0.62 -33.64 -18.39
N GLN A 385 0.39 -32.36 -18.69
CA GLN A 385 1.06 -31.62 -19.77
C GLN A 385 2.59 -31.53 -19.59
N TYR A 386 3.08 -31.34 -18.36
CA TYR A 386 4.51 -31.08 -18.10
C TYR A 386 5.26 -32.26 -17.45
N SER A 387 4.60 -33.39 -17.21
CA SER A 387 5.20 -34.60 -16.63
C SER A 387 6.43 -35.12 -17.38
N GLY A 388 6.50 -34.89 -18.70
CA GLY A 388 7.64 -35.29 -19.54
C GLY A 388 8.80 -34.28 -19.59
N GLN A 389 8.64 -33.06 -19.06
CA GLN A 389 9.65 -31.98 -19.13
C GLN A 389 10.32 -31.71 -17.78
N LEU A 390 9.73 -32.18 -16.68
CA LEU A 390 10.15 -31.88 -15.33
C LEU A 390 10.36 -33.16 -14.53
N ASN A 391 11.30 -33.12 -13.58
CA ASN A 391 11.44 -34.21 -12.63
C ASN A 391 10.34 -34.14 -11.53
N GLU A 392 10.21 -35.20 -10.74
CA GLU A 392 9.17 -35.28 -9.69
C GLU A 392 9.28 -34.19 -8.61
N GLU A 393 10.48 -33.72 -8.30
CA GLU A 393 10.69 -32.65 -7.32
C GLU A 393 10.22 -31.31 -7.87
N GLN A 394 10.57 -31.00 -9.11
CA GLN A 394 10.12 -29.79 -9.81
C GLN A 394 8.60 -29.77 -9.93
N LEU A 395 7.98 -30.87 -10.40
CA LEU A 395 6.52 -30.99 -10.46
C LEU A 395 5.89 -30.75 -9.09
N ARG A 396 6.43 -31.39 -8.03
CA ARG A 396 5.97 -31.20 -6.66
C ARG A 396 6.06 -29.74 -6.20
N ASN A 397 7.08 -28.99 -6.62
CA ASN A 397 7.25 -27.59 -6.24
C ASN A 397 6.21 -26.68 -6.92
N ILE A 398 5.86 -26.98 -8.17
CA ILE A 398 5.04 -26.09 -9.01
C ILE A 398 3.56 -26.48 -9.11
N SER A 399 3.15 -27.68 -8.68
CA SER A 399 1.73 -28.07 -8.67
C SER A 399 0.85 -27.04 -7.95
N ILE A 400 -0.37 -26.86 -8.45
CA ILE A 400 -1.39 -25.99 -7.88
C ILE A 400 -1.90 -26.59 -6.56
N ILE A 401 -2.10 -27.91 -6.52
CA ILE A 401 -2.53 -28.63 -5.34
C ILE A 401 -1.46 -29.65 -4.94
N ARG A 402 -0.89 -29.49 -3.75
CA ARG A 402 0.12 -30.41 -3.24
C ARG A 402 0.19 -30.41 -1.72
N ASP A 403 0.51 -31.57 -1.14
CA ASP A 403 0.68 -31.77 0.30
C ASP A 403 -0.53 -31.33 1.13
N GLY A 404 -1.74 -31.44 0.56
CA GLY A 404 -2.98 -31.02 1.22
C GLY A 404 -3.28 -29.52 1.14
N TYR A 405 -2.52 -28.75 0.35
CA TYR A 405 -2.69 -27.30 0.19
C TYR A 405 -2.93 -26.90 -1.27
N VAL A 406 -3.71 -25.84 -1.47
CA VAL A 406 -3.80 -25.07 -2.71
C VAL A 406 -2.76 -23.95 -2.64
N ARG A 407 -1.88 -23.84 -3.64
CA ARG A 407 -0.78 -22.87 -3.70
C ARG A 407 -1.15 -21.72 -4.65
N MET A 408 -1.54 -20.58 -4.09
CA MET A 408 -2.15 -19.49 -4.85
C MET A 408 -1.15 -18.78 -5.78
N ALA A 409 0.11 -18.68 -5.39
CA ALA A 409 1.17 -18.15 -6.24
C ALA A 409 1.37 -19.01 -7.50
N ASN A 410 1.42 -20.33 -7.35
CA ASN A 410 1.56 -21.27 -8.47
C ASN A 410 0.36 -21.15 -9.42
N LEU A 411 -0.86 -21.15 -8.88
CA LEU A 411 -2.09 -20.91 -9.66
C LEU A 411 -2.00 -19.61 -10.48
N SER A 412 -1.58 -18.53 -9.84
CA SER A 412 -1.49 -17.20 -10.47
C SER A 412 -0.49 -17.19 -11.62
N VAL A 413 0.67 -17.81 -11.46
CA VAL A 413 1.70 -17.88 -12.50
C VAL A 413 1.25 -18.78 -13.66
N ILE A 414 0.73 -19.96 -13.37
CA ILE A 414 0.33 -20.94 -14.40
C ILE A 414 -0.76 -20.37 -15.31
N MET A 415 -1.71 -19.62 -14.74
CA MET A 415 -2.91 -19.14 -15.41
C MET A 415 -2.88 -17.64 -15.78
N SER A 416 -1.69 -17.04 -15.82
CA SER A 416 -1.50 -15.65 -16.29
C SER A 416 -0.67 -15.60 -17.57
N HIS A 417 -0.98 -14.67 -18.47
CA HIS A 417 -0.15 -14.42 -19.66
C HIS A 417 1.10 -13.58 -19.37
N SER A 418 1.13 -12.87 -18.25
CA SER A 418 2.26 -12.05 -17.82
C SER A 418 2.38 -12.05 -16.29
N ILE A 419 3.61 -12.25 -15.82
CA ILE A 419 4.01 -12.25 -14.41
C ILE A 419 5.05 -11.18 -14.23
N ASN A 420 4.90 -10.31 -13.24
CA ASN A 420 5.92 -9.30 -12.99
C ASN A 420 6.32 -9.11 -11.54
N GLY A 421 7.60 -8.82 -11.34
CA GLY A 421 8.14 -8.25 -10.12
C GLY A 421 8.06 -6.72 -10.11
N VAL A 422 8.47 -6.14 -8.98
CA VAL A 422 8.21 -4.72 -8.64
C VAL A 422 9.47 -3.88 -8.41
N ALA A 423 10.64 -4.50 -8.61
CA ALA A 423 11.97 -3.91 -8.68
C ALA A 423 12.89 -4.90 -9.40
N LYS A 424 14.04 -4.44 -9.88
CA LYS A 424 14.98 -5.27 -10.64
C LYS A 424 15.47 -6.48 -9.83
N LEU A 425 16.05 -6.25 -8.65
CA LEU A 425 16.56 -7.31 -7.78
C LEU A 425 15.44 -8.27 -7.33
N HIS A 426 14.25 -7.74 -7.08
CA HIS A 426 13.10 -8.56 -6.71
C HIS A 426 12.71 -9.51 -7.83
N THR A 427 12.63 -9.03 -9.07
CA THR A 427 12.30 -9.85 -10.24
C THR A 427 13.36 -10.94 -10.43
N GLU A 428 14.64 -10.58 -10.32
CA GLU A 428 15.74 -11.55 -10.37
C GLU A 428 15.59 -12.64 -9.30
N LEU A 429 15.25 -12.29 -8.05
CA LEU A 429 15.02 -13.28 -6.98
C LEU A 429 13.78 -14.15 -7.23
N LEU A 430 12.75 -13.64 -7.88
CA LEU A 430 11.61 -14.46 -8.30
C LEU A 430 12.05 -15.51 -9.32
N GLU A 431 12.85 -15.10 -10.30
CA GLU A 431 13.33 -15.95 -11.40
C GLU A 431 14.34 -16.99 -10.91
N THR A 432 15.23 -16.64 -9.97
CA THR A 432 16.33 -17.52 -9.56
C THR A 432 16.06 -18.34 -8.29
N GLU A 433 15.25 -17.82 -7.36
CA GLU A 433 15.04 -18.46 -6.05
C GLU A 433 13.59 -18.93 -5.83
N VAL A 434 12.63 -18.01 -5.95
CA VAL A 434 11.27 -18.24 -5.42
C VAL A 434 10.40 -19.04 -6.39
N MET A 435 10.48 -18.73 -7.69
CA MET A 435 9.64 -19.29 -8.75
C MET A 435 10.48 -19.95 -9.85
N LYS A 436 11.72 -20.36 -9.53
CA LYS A 436 12.69 -20.89 -10.50
C LYS A 436 12.14 -21.98 -11.43
N ASP A 437 11.36 -22.91 -10.89
CA ASP A 437 10.83 -24.05 -11.65
C ASP A 437 9.67 -23.61 -12.57
N LEU A 438 8.92 -22.58 -12.18
CA LEU A 438 7.89 -21.96 -13.02
C LEU A 438 8.52 -21.05 -14.09
N TYR A 439 9.58 -20.32 -13.75
CA TYR A 439 10.36 -19.52 -14.70
C TYR A 439 11.02 -20.39 -15.76
N PHE A 440 11.52 -21.57 -15.39
CA PHE A 440 12.04 -22.55 -16.35
C PHE A 440 11.01 -22.95 -17.41
N LEU A 441 9.74 -23.10 -17.03
CA LEU A 441 8.66 -23.42 -17.97
C LEU A 441 8.17 -22.23 -18.81
N PHE A 442 8.13 -21.04 -18.20
CA PHE A 442 7.47 -19.86 -18.79
C PHE A 442 8.37 -18.61 -18.79
N PRO A 443 9.62 -18.69 -19.25
CA PRO A 443 10.57 -17.59 -19.10
C PRO A 443 10.10 -16.30 -19.79
N GLU A 444 9.39 -16.42 -20.90
CA GLU A 444 8.85 -15.29 -21.68
C GLU A 444 7.74 -14.52 -20.99
N ARG A 445 7.11 -15.10 -19.95
CA ARG A 445 6.00 -14.45 -19.22
C ARG A 445 6.50 -13.59 -18.06
N PHE A 446 7.72 -13.79 -17.59
CA PHE A 446 8.28 -13.04 -16.47
C PHE A 446 8.88 -11.72 -16.97
N ASN A 447 8.58 -10.63 -16.25
CA ASN A 447 9.14 -9.31 -16.53
C ASN A 447 9.22 -8.44 -15.26
N ASN A 448 9.85 -7.27 -15.38
CA ASN A 448 9.94 -6.29 -14.29
C ASN A 448 9.09 -5.06 -14.59
N LYS A 449 8.38 -4.58 -13.56
CA LYS A 449 7.75 -3.25 -13.56
C LYS A 449 8.05 -2.57 -12.23
N THR A 450 9.20 -1.90 -12.16
CA THR A 450 9.59 -1.12 -10.98
C THR A 450 8.45 -0.18 -10.57
N ASN A 451 8.09 -0.23 -9.28
CA ASN A 451 7.03 0.59 -8.71
C ASN A 451 7.26 2.09 -8.93
N GLY A 452 6.20 2.86 -8.76
CA GLY A 452 6.25 4.31 -8.80
C GLY A 452 5.21 4.95 -7.88
N ILE A 453 5.28 6.28 -7.76
CA ILE A 453 4.42 7.09 -6.92
C ILE A 453 3.77 8.23 -7.70
N SER A 454 2.54 8.60 -7.33
CA SER A 454 1.85 9.73 -7.94
C SER A 454 2.42 11.06 -7.47
N TYR A 455 2.87 11.90 -8.40
CA TYR A 455 3.42 13.21 -8.08
C TYR A 455 2.33 14.21 -7.67
N ARG A 456 1.11 14.03 -8.16
CA ARG A 456 -0.05 14.85 -7.77
C ARG A 456 -0.24 14.84 -6.26
N ARG A 457 -0.08 13.68 -5.63
CA ARG A 457 -0.16 13.55 -4.17
C ARG A 457 1.17 13.87 -3.48
N TRP A 458 2.26 13.23 -3.91
CA TRP A 458 3.52 13.19 -3.17
C TRP A 458 4.49 14.35 -3.46
N ILE A 459 4.07 15.34 -4.27
CA ILE A 459 4.74 16.63 -4.33
C ILE A 459 3.73 17.78 -4.51
N GLU A 460 2.80 17.71 -5.47
CA GLU A 460 1.89 18.82 -5.77
C GLU A 460 0.93 19.13 -4.63
N SER A 461 0.34 18.09 -4.02
CA SER A 461 -0.56 18.23 -2.88
C SER A 461 0.20 18.42 -1.56
N CYS A 462 1.19 17.58 -1.27
CA CYS A 462 1.82 17.56 0.06
C CYS A 462 2.94 18.60 0.24
N ASN A 463 3.58 19.07 -0.83
CA ASN A 463 4.69 20.03 -0.78
C ASN A 463 4.50 21.17 -1.80
N PRO A 464 3.49 22.03 -1.59
CA PRO A 464 3.16 23.12 -2.52
C PRO A 464 4.31 24.14 -2.67
N GLU A 465 5.11 24.35 -1.62
CA GLU A 465 6.28 25.24 -1.67
C GLU A 465 7.37 24.70 -2.60
N LEU A 466 7.67 23.40 -2.53
CA LEU A 466 8.59 22.76 -3.48
C LEU A 466 8.01 22.81 -4.90
N SER A 467 6.72 22.49 -5.06
CA SER A 467 6.06 22.50 -6.37
C SER A 467 6.13 23.89 -7.03
N LYS A 468 5.97 24.96 -6.25
CA LYS A 468 6.14 26.33 -6.74
C LYS A 468 7.58 26.63 -7.13
N LEU A 469 8.55 26.21 -6.30
CA LEU A 469 9.97 26.34 -6.62
C LEU A 469 10.32 25.62 -7.93
N LEU A 470 9.77 24.44 -8.17
CA LEU A 470 9.95 23.70 -9.43
C LEU A 470 9.35 24.46 -10.62
N ASP A 471 8.10 24.91 -10.50
CA ASP A 471 7.43 25.69 -11.54
C ASP A 471 8.23 26.96 -11.91
N ASP A 472 8.74 27.68 -10.91
CA ASP A 472 9.49 28.93 -11.11
C ASP A 472 10.88 28.68 -11.73
N SER A 473 11.49 27.52 -11.48
CA SER A 473 12.88 27.23 -11.89
C SER A 473 12.99 26.47 -13.22
N ILE A 474 12.16 25.45 -13.43
CA ILE A 474 12.23 24.57 -14.62
C ILE A 474 10.95 24.59 -15.47
N GLY A 475 10.00 25.47 -15.15
CA GLY A 475 8.70 25.55 -15.79
C GLY A 475 7.72 24.48 -15.30
N LYS A 476 6.53 24.39 -15.90
CA LYS A 476 5.45 23.48 -15.46
C LYS A 476 5.45 22.11 -16.16
N SER A 477 6.37 21.85 -17.07
CA SER A 477 6.34 20.64 -17.90
C SER A 477 6.50 19.36 -17.08
N TRP A 478 7.24 19.42 -15.95
CA TRP A 478 7.44 18.30 -15.03
C TRP A 478 6.14 17.70 -14.46
N ARG A 479 5.05 18.46 -14.41
CA ARG A 479 3.73 18.01 -13.93
C ARG A 479 3.07 16.99 -14.86
N HIS A 480 3.46 16.99 -16.14
CA HIS A 480 2.96 16.06 -17.16
C HIS A 480 4.06 15.17 -17.73
N ASN A 481 5.33 15.58 -17.61
CA ASN A 481 6.50 14.83 -18.01
C ASN A 481 7.48 14.75 -16.82
N PRO A 482 7.31 13.78 -15.90
CA PRO A 482 8.10 13.66 -14.68
C PRO A 482 9.62 13.65 -14.88
N LEU A 483 10.10 13.19 -16.05
CA LEU A 483 11.51 13.17 -16.40
C LEU A 483 12.13 14.58 -16.55
N ASP A 484 11.31 15.61 -16.76
CA ASP A 484 11.78 17.00 -16.80
C ASP A 484 12.32 17.51 -15.47
N LEU A 485 12.09 16.80 -14.34
CA LEU A 485 12.76 17.10 -13.08
C LEU A 485 14.30 17.09 -13.22
N ALA A 486 14.85 16.32 -14.18
CA ALA A 486 16.28 16.25 -14.42
C ALA A 486 16.91 17.62 -14.78
N LYS A 487 16.11 18.58 -15.29
CA LYS A 487 16.54 19.96 -15.56
C LYS A 487 17.02 20.69 -14.30
N LEU A 488 16.60 20.26 -13.11
CA LEU A 488 17.10 20.82 -11.84
C LEU A 488 18.61 20.60 -11.68
N ASN A 489 19.19 19.55 -12.28
CA ASN A 489 20.62 19.27 -12.17
C ASN A 489 21.51 20.44 -12.65
N ASP A 490 21.00 21.30 -13.54
CA ASP A 490 21.69 22.51 -14.00
C ASP A 490 21.96 23.51 -12.86
N PHE A 491 21.19 23.43 -11.77
CA PHE A 491 21.29 24.31 -10.60
C PHE A 491 22.00 23.66 -9.39
N LYS A 492 22.60 22.47 -9.55
CA LYS A 492 23.19 21.71 -8.41
C LYS A 492 24.31 22.45 -7.66
N ASP A 493 24.98 23.38 -8.34
CA ASP A 493 26.07 24.19 -7.78
C ASP A 493 25.67 25.68 -7.61
N ASP A 494 24.42 26.05 -7.91
CA ASP A 494 23.87 27.40 -7.73
C ASP A 494 23.50 27.65 -6.26
N SER A 495 24.29 28.48 -5.58
CA SER A 495 24.07 28.85 -4.18
C SER A 495 22.67 29.40 -3.89
N ASN A 496 22.09 30.21 -4.77
CA ASN A 496 20.75 30.77 -4.56
C ASN A 496 19.68 29.67 -4.67
N MET A 497 19.84 28.72 -5.58
CA MET A 497 18.93 27.58 -5.66
C MET A 497 19.03 26.68 -4.41
N LEU A 498 20.24 26.41 -3.94
CA LEU A 498 20.46 25.59 -2.74
C LEU A 498 19.85 26.25 -1.48
N ASP A 499 19.96 27.57 -1.34
CA ASP A 499 19.33 28.33 -0.25
C ASP A 499 17.80 28.28 -0.32
N ARG A 500 17.22 28.34 -1.54
CA ARG A 500 15.77 28.20 -1.75
C ARG A 500 15.28 26.80 -1.39
N ILE A 501 16.01 25.75 -1.75
CA ILE A 501 15.70 24.35 -1.38
C ILE A 501 15.70 24.19 0.15
N GLU A 502 16.71 24.73 0.82
CA GLU A 502 16.78 24.71 2.28
C GLU A 502 15.61 25.44 2.93
N ARG A 503 15.25 26.63 2.42
CA ARG A 503 14.10 27.38 2.92
C ARG A 503 12.80 26.58 2.82
N VAL A 504 12.57 25.91 1.69
CA VAL A 504 11.39 25.02 1.53
C VAL A 504 11.40 23.91 2.58
N LYS A 505 12.54 23.26 2.82
CA LYS A 505 12.66 22.22 3.85
C LYS A 505 12.37 22.76 5.25
N ASN A 506 12.88 23.95 5.59
CA ASN A 506 12.67 24.56 6.90
C ASN A 506 11.20 24.92 7.13
N ILE A 507 10.51 25.52 6.14
CA ILE A 507 9.07 25.80 6.21
C ILE A 507 8.28 24.50 6.47
N ASN A 508 8.62 23.41 5.76
CA ASN A 508 7.96 22.13 5.96
C ASN A 508 8.19 21.57 7.37
N LYS A 509 9.40 21.72 7.93
CA LYS A 509 9.73 21.30 9.31
C LYS A 509 9.00 22.12 10.35
N GLU A 510 8.90 23.43 10.17
CA GLU A 510 8.11 24.32 11.05
C GLU A 510 6.62 24.00 11.00
N ASN A 511 6.06 23.76 9.80
CA ASN A 511 4.67 23.35 9.66
C ASN A 511 4.40 22.00 10.34
N PHE A 512 5.33 21.04 10.21
CA PHE A 512 5.21 19.75 10.84
C PHE A 512 5.36 19.84 12.37
N SER A 513 6.32 20.62 12.89
CA SER A 513 6.50 20.81 14.34
C SER A 513 5.28 21.47 14.98
N ASN A 514 4.71 22.49 14.33
CA ASN A 514 3.47 23.15 14.75
C ASN A 514 2.28 22.19 14.76
N PHE A 515 2.16 21.34 13.73
CA PHE A 515 1.14 20.29 13.69
C PHE A 515 1.31 19.31 14.85
N VAL A 516 2.54 18.83 15.10
CA VAL A 516 2.82 17.88 16.19
C VAL A 516 2.48 18.50 17.54
N LYS A 517 2.83 19.78 17.75
CA LYS A 517 2.47 20.52 18.96
C LYS A 517 0.96 20.66 19.12
N LYS A 518 0.24 21.09 18.09
CA LYS A 518 -1.22 21.28 18.13
C LYS A 518 -1.97 19.95 18.36
N ARG A 519 -1.55 18.88 17.69
CA ARG A 519 -2.28 17.60 17.65
C ARG A 519 -1.97 16.66 18.81
N TYR A 520 -0.71 16.64 19.25
CA TYR A 520 -0.19 15.68 20.23
C TYR A 520 0.35 16.36 21.50
N ASN A 521 0.34 17.70 21.57
CA ASN A 521 0.97 18.46 22.65
C ASN A 521 2.43 18.04 22.89
N PHE A 522 3.15 17.77 21.81
CA PHE A 522 4.54 17.34 21.85
C PHE A 522 5.40 18.31 21.04
N ASP A 523 6.51 18.77 21.61
CA ASP A 523 7.40 19.72 20.95
C ASP A 523 8.52 18.98 20.21
N ILE A 524 8.77 19.32 18.95
CA ILE A 524 9.97 18.88 18.20
C ILE A 524 10.69 20.10 17.65
N ASP A 525 12.02 20.10 17.70
CA ASP A 525 12.81 21.25 17.25
C ASP A 525 12.96 21.25 15.72
N PRO A 526 12.39 22.24 14.99
CA PRO A 526 12.51 22.31 13.53
C PRO A 526 13.96 22.55 13.04
N ASN A 527 14.90 22.89 13.91
CA ASN A 527 16.32 23.05 13.54
C ASN A 527 17.11 21.73 13.62
N SER A 528 16.59 20.73 14.34
CA SER A 528 17.21 19.40 14.46
C SER A 528 17.05 18.59 13.18
N ILE A 529 17.94 17.62 12.92
CA ILE A 529 17.78 16.68 11.80
C ILE A 529 16.52 15.84 12.05
N TYR A 530 15.59 15.82 11.10
CA TYR A 530 14.46 14.91 11.12
C TYR A 530 14.86 13.59 10.46
N ASP A 531 15.15 12.60 11.30
CA ASP A 531 15.55 11.24 10.93
C ASP A 531 14.35 10.30 11.05
N VAL A 532 13.86 9.78 9.91
CA VAL A 532 12.50 9.26 9.82
C VAL A 532 12.47 7.82 9.30
N GLN A 533 11.80 6.96 10.07
CA GLN A 533 11.48 5.58 9.68
C GLN A 533 9.96 5.36 9.75
N ILE A 534 9.27 5.62 8.63
CA ILE A 534 7.81 5.41 8.50
C ILE A 534 7.45 4.26 7.55
N LYS A 535 7.06 3.12 8.13
CA LYS A 535 6.66 1.90 7.41
C LYS A 535 6.01 0.92 8.39
N ARG A 536 5.33 -0.12 7.88
CA ARG A 536 4.81 -1.23 8.70
C ARG A 536 5.89 -1.72 9.67
N ILE A 537 5.51 -2.04 10.91
CA ILE A 537 6.45 -2.58 11.90
C ILE A 537 6.61 -4.07 11.64
N HIS A 538 7.82 -4.48 11.29
CA HIS A 538 8.15 -5.86 10.93
C HIS A 538 9.64 -6.09 11.18
N GLU A 539 10.02 -7.29 11.64
CA GLU A 539 11.41 -7.62 11.94
C GLU A 539 12.38 -7.34 10.78
N TYR A 540 12.07 -7.75 9.54
CA TYR A 540 12.95 -7.49 8.38
C TYR A 540 13.11 -6.01 8.03
N LYS A 541 12.20 -5.14 8.48
CA LYS A 541 12.28 -3.68 8.28
C LYS A 541 13.16 -3.00 9.33
N ARG A 542 13.60 -3.76 10.33
CA ARG A 542 14.65 -3.45 11.30
C ARG A 542 14.48 -2.13 12.05
N GLN A 543 13.26 -1.78 12.46
CA GLN A 543 13.06 -0.70 13.44
C GLN A 543 13.81 -0.99 14.75
N LEU A 544 14.02 -2.27 15.09
CA LEU A 544 14.85 -2.69 16.22
C LEU A 544 16.33 -2.27 16.06
N LEU A 545 16.90 -2.40 14.86
CA LEU A 545 18.28 -1.95 14.56
C LEU A 545 18.42 -0.44 14.81
N ASN A 546 17.47 0.35 14.28
CA ASN A 546 17.46 1.79 14.48
C ASN A 546 17.37 2.14 15.98
N ALA A 547 16.40 1.56 16.70
CA ALA A 547 16.21 1.82 18.12
C ALA A 547 17.42 1.41 18.99
N LEU A 548 18.10 0.30 18.69
CA LEU A 548 19.33 -0.10 19.38
C LEU A 548 20.48 0.89 19.13
N ASN A 549 20.61 1.42 17.92
CA ASN A 549 21.61 2.44 17.60
C ASN A 549 21.30 3.78 18.31
N ILE A 550 20.03 4.17 18.42
CA ILE A 550 19.62 5.34 19.21
C ILE A 550 19.95 5.14 20.71
N LEU A 551 19.72 3.94 21.23
CA LEU A 551 20.09 3.59 22.61
C LEU A 551 21.61 3.67 22.82
N LEU A 552 22.42 3.22 21.85
CA LEU A 552 23.87 3.40 21.90
C LEU A 552 24.24 4.89 21.90
N LEU A 553 23.64 5.68 21.02
CA LEU A 553 23.88 7.12 20.95
C LEU A 553 23.57 7.82 22.28
N TYR A 554 22.49 7.43 22.94
CA TYR A 554 22.13 7.91 24.28
C TYR A 554 23.20 7.55 25.32
N HIS A 555 23.64 6.29 25.38
CA HIS A 555 24.72 5.88 26.30
C HIS A 555 26.00 6.70 26.09
N ARG A 556 26.37 6.98 24.84
CA ARG A 556 27.55 7.80 24.53
C ARG A 556 27.40 9.25 24.98
N ILE A 557 26.23 9.86 24.75
CA ILE A 557 25.93 11.23 25.24
C ILE A 557 26.13 11.34 26.75
N LEU A 558 25.78 10.29 27.51
CA LEU A 558 25.90 10.29 28.96
C LEU A 558 27.33 10.02 29.46
N ARG A 559 28.09 9.16 28.76
CA ARG A 559 29.40 8.68 29.22
C ARG A 559 30.58 9.50 28.72
N GLU A 560 30.40 10.20 27.59
CA GLU A 560 31.45 10.98 26.92
C GLU A 560 31.11 12.47 27.01
N PRO A 561 31.67 13.23 27.98
CA PRO A 561 31.34 14.65 28.19
C PRO A 561 31.54 15.53 26.95
N ASP A 562 32.56 15.24 26.14
CA ASP A 562 32.90 15.97 24.92
C ASP A 562 32.19 15.45 23.66
N PHE A 563 31.27 14.50 23.80
CA PHE A 563 30.57 13.92 22.66
C PHE A 563 29.59 14.93 22.05
N LYS A 564 30.00 15.43 20.87
CA LYS A 564 29.23 16.36 20.03
C LYS A 564 28.46 15.59 18.98
N VAL A 565 27.13 15.66 19.07
CA VAL A 565 26.20 15.14 18.07
C VAL A 565 25.41 16.31 17.48
N GLN A 566 25.07 16.23 16.19
CA GLN A 566 24.10 17.15 15.61
C GLN A 566 22.72 16.88 16.23
N PRO A 567 21.99 17.91 16.69
CA PRO A 567 20.64 17.74 17.22
C PRO A 567 19.78 16.92 16.24
N THR A 568 19.18 15.83 16.72
CA THR A 568 18.42 14.90 15.86
C THR A 568 17.10 14.52 16.52
N THR A 569 15.99 14.69 15.81
CA THR A 569 14.68 14.17 16.18
C THR A 569 14.39 12.91 15.35
N PHE A 570 14.38 11.75 16.01
CA PHE A 570 14.03 10.47 15.41
C PHE A 570 12.50 10.30 15.38
N ILE A 571 11.93 10.11 14.21
CA ILE A 571 10.49 9.99 14.00
C ILE A 571 10.16 8.59 13.49
N PHE A 572 9.41 7.84 14.30
CA PHE A 572 8.89 6.52 13.93
C PHE A 572 7.42 6.62 13.61
N GLY A 573 6.95 5.84 12.64
CA GLY A 573 5.53 5.67 12.37
C GLY A 573 5.26 4.36 11.66
N GLY A 574 4.22 3.65 12.09
CA GLY A 574 3.90 2.34 11.56
C GLY A 574 2.99 1.54 12.47
N LYS A 575 2.29 0.58 11.88
CA LYS A 575 1.41 -0.36 12.58
C LYS A 575 2.04 -1.76 12.56
N ALA A 576 1.93 -2.49 13.67
CA ALA A 576 2.17 -3.93 13.72
C ALA A 576 0.85 -4.66 13.42
N ALA A 577 0.88 -5.80 12.72
CA ALA A 577 -0.32 -6.63 12.60
C ALA A 577 -0.82 -7.07 13.99
N SER A 578 -2.13 -7.26 14.15
CA SER A 578 -2.77 -7.56 15.43
C SER A 578 -2.21 -8.83 16.08
N SER A 579 -1.95 -9.86 15.28
CA SER A 579 -1.38 -11.15 15.67
C SER A 579 0.15 -11.16 15.79
N TYR A 580 0.84 -10.09 15.37
CA TYR A 580 2.30 -10.06 15.32
C TYR A 580 2.91 -9.54 16.64
N HIS A 581 2.94 -10.40 17.65
CA HIS A 581 3.39 -10.06 18.99
C HIS A 581 4.80 -9.44 19.05
N ARG A 582 5.78 -10.00 18.33
CA ARG A 582 7.15 -9.46 18.33
C ARG A 582 7.25 -8.05 17.74
N ALA A 583 6.52 -7.77 16.66
CA ALA A 583 6.45 -6.42 16.11
C ALA A 583 5.83 -5.42 17.11
N LYS A 584 4.82 -5.84 17.89
CA LYS A 584 4.28 -5.03 19.00
C LYS A 584 5.30 -4.78 20.11
N LYS A 585 6.16 -5.77 20.42
CA LYS A 585 7.27 -5.60 21.38
C LYS A 585 8.32 -4.61 20.89
N VAL A 586 8.60 -4.56 19.58
CA VAL A 586 9.45 -3.51 18.99
C VAL A 586 8.82 -2.12 19.16
N ILE A 587 7.51 -1.97 18.99
CA ILE A 587 6.80 -0.70 19.26
C ILE A 587 6.97 -0.29 20.73
N LYS A 588 6.73 -1.24 21.65
CA LYS A 588 6.88 -1.03 23.09
C LYS A 588 8.31 -0.62 23.45
N PHE A 589 9.33 -1.23 22.84
CA PHE A 589 10.73 -0.83 23.02
C PHE A 589 10.99 0.61 22.58
N ILE A 590 10.53 1.00 21.39
CA ILE A 590 10.71 2.37 20.89
C ILE A 590 10.01 3.39 21.80
N ASN A 591 8.79 3.12 22.25
CA ASN A 591 8.05 4.00 23.15
C ASN A 591 8.72 4.11 24.54
N SER A 592 9.19 2.99 25.10
CA SER A 592 9.93 2.98 26.37
C SER A 592 11.25 3.73 26.28
N LEU A 593 11.97 3.57 25.16
CA LEU A 593 13.19 4.32 24.88
C LEU A 593 12.91 5.82 24.71
N ALA A 594 11.83 6.17 24.00
CA ALA A 594 11.39 7.55 23.82
C ALA A 594 11.06 8.22 25.15
N TYR A 595 10.32 7.55 26.03
CA TYR A 595 10.04 8.07 27.37
C TYR A 595 11.34 8.32 28.15
N HIS A 596 12.26 7.34 28.15
CA HIS A 596 13.50 7.43 28.89
C HIS A 596 14.42 8.56 28.38
N ILE A 597 14.61 8.68 27.07
CA ILE A 597 15.46 9.72 26.46
C ILE A 597 14.83 11.11 26.59
N ASN A 598 13.55 11.25 26.27
CA ASN A 598 12.89 12.56 26.22
C ASN A 598 12.70 13.18 27.61
N SER A 599 12.77 12.39 28.68
CA SER A 599 12.67 12.85 30.06
C SER A 599 14.04 13.10 30.74
N ASP A 600 15.15 12.71 30.11
CA ASP A 600 16.48 12.87 30.70
C ASP A 600 17.08 14.27 30.41
N PRO A 601 17.23 15.14 31.42
CA PRO A 601 17.79 16.48 31.21
C PRO A 601 19.25 16.46 30.75
N ARG A 602 20.00 15.37 30.98
CA ARG A 602 21.41 15.23 30.55
C ARG A 602 21.55 15.15 29.03
N VAL A 603 20.50 14.72 28.33
CA VAL A 603 20.45 14.72 26.86
C VAL A 603 20.41 16.15 26.33
N ASN A 604 19.80 17.08 27.08
CA ASN A 604 19.79 18.52 26.81
C ASN A 604 19.42 18.89 25.35
N GLY A 605 18.37 18.25 24.82
CA GLY A 605 17.89 18.49 23.45
C GLY A 605 18.78 17.96 22.32
N LYS A 606 19.87 17.23 22.62
CA LYS A 606 20.76 16.63 21.60
C LYS A 606 20.03 15.58 20.75
N ILE A 607 19.18 14.76 21.36
CA ILE A 607 18.35 13.79 20.64
C ILE A 607 16.95 13.77 21.22
N LYS A 608 15.96 13.47 20.36
CA LYS A 608 14.56 13.31 20.75
C LYS A 608 13.93 12.18 19.93
N ILE A 609 13.00 11.43 20.51
CA ILE A 609 12.23 10.40 19.77
C ILE A 609 10.75 10.78 19.77
N PHE A 610 10.11 10.72 18.61
CA PHE A 610 8.67 10.85 18.47
C PHE A 610 8.11 9.66 17.68
N PHE A 611 7.42 8.75 18.36
CA PHE A 611 6.64 7.72 17.68
C PHE A 611 5.24 8.25 17.43
N ILE A 612 4.94 8.58 16.17
CA ILE A 612 3.61 9.07 15.79
C ILE A 612 2.59 7.91 15.79
N PRO A 613 1.50 8.01 16.57
CA PRO A 613 0.46 6.99 16.56
C PRO A 613 -0.39 7.09 15.30
N ASN A 614 -0.93 5.94 14.88
CA ASN A 614 -1.88 5.80 13.77
C ASN A 614 -1.38 6.33 12.43
N TYR A 615 -0.13 6.00 12.07
CA TYR A 615 0.44 6.34 10.77
C TYR A 615 -0.50 5.96 9.61
N ASN A 616 -0.74 6.93 8.72
CA ASN A 616 -1.66 6.84 7.58
C ASN A 616 -1.19 7.80 6.45
N VAL A 617 -1.95 7.92 5.35
CA VAL A 617 -1.56 8.78 4.21
C VAL A 617 -1.50 10.24 4.62
N SER A 618 -2.49 10.72 5.37
CA SER A 618 -2.57 12.11 5.83
C SER A 618 -1.35 12.52 6.67
N LEU A 619 -0.87 11.63 7.54
CA LEU A 619 0.35 11.85 8.31
C LEU A 619 1.60 11.79 7.42
N ALA A 620 1.65 10.85 6.46
CA ALA A 620 2.75 10.75 5.52
C ALA A 620 2.92 12.04 4.68
N GLU A 621 1.83 12.66 4.24
CA GLU A 621 1.85 13.94 3.51
C GLU A 621 2.47 15.09 4.32
N ARG A 622 2.48 15.00 5.65
CA ARG A 622 3.09 16.01 6.54
C ARG A 622 4.54 15.67 6.88
N ILE A 623 4.82 14.38 7.12
CA ILE A 623 6.14 13.90 7.53
C ILE A 623 7.14 13.97 6.37
N ILE A 624 6.77 13.45 5.20
CA ILE A 624 7.68 13.28 4.06
C ILE A 624 8.32 14.60 3.61
N PRO A 625 7.57 15.71 3.42
CA PRO A 625 8.17 16.99 3.05
C PRO A 625 9.13 17.57 4.09
N ALA A 626 8.94 17.24 5.38
CA ALA A 626 9.74 17.74 6.49
C ALA A 626 11.02 16.92 6.75
N THR A 627 11.12 15.70 6.21
CA THR A 627 12.22 14.78 6.51
C THR A 627 13.56 15.22 5.94
N ASN A 628 14.62 15.04 6.73
CA ASN A 628 16.01 15.19 6.30
C ASN A 628 16.62 13.84 5.93
N VAL A 629 16.51 12.84 6.82
CA VAL A 629 17.05 11.48 6.63
C VAL A 629 15.91 10.48 6.52
N SER A 630 15.95 9.65 5.47
CA SER A 630 15.00 8.57 5.21
C SER A 630 15.63 7.21 5.50
N GLU A 631 15.17 6.53 6.55
CA GLU A 631 15.68 5.23 6.97
C GLU A 631 15.06 4.08 6.14
N GLN A 632 15.88 3.49 5.26
CA GLN A 632 15.50 2.43 4.32
C GLN A 632 16.35 1.17 4.56
N ILE A 633 16.29 0.71 5.80
CA ILE A 633 17.26 -0.22 6.38
C ILE A 633 16.78 -1.66 6.43
N SER A 634 15.95 -2.12 5.49
CA SER A 634 15.51 -3.52 5.50
C SER A 634 16.70 -4.48 5.32
N THR A 635 16.65 -5.70 5.85
CA THR A 635 17.68 -6.71 5.54
C THR A 635 17.70 -6.94 4.03
N ALA A 636 18.88 -6.90 3.39
CA ALA A 636 18.97 -7.14 1.95
C ALA A 636 18.31 -8.46 1.56
N THR A 637 17.68 -8.53 0.38
CA THR A 637 16.83 -9.65 -0.08
C THR A 637 15.49 -9.81 0.63
N LYS A 638 14.95 -8.78 1.31
CA LYS A 638 13.63 -8.89 1.99
C LYS A 638 12.64 -7.81 1.56
N GLU A 639 13.10 -6.63 1.17
CA GLU A 639 12.25 -5.59 0.61
C GLU A 639 12.09 -5.78 -0.90
N ALA A 640 10.86 -6.08 -1.33
CA ALA A 640 10.56 -6.25 -2.75
C ALA A 640 10.81 -4.97 -3.58
N SER A 641 10.57 -3.80 -3.00
CA SER A 641 10.75 -2.52 -3.68
C SER A 641 10.84 -1.38 -2.66
N GLY A 642 9.71 -1.07 -2.01
CA GLY A 642 9.56 0.14 -1.21
C GLY A 642 9.16 1.32 -2.08
N THR A 643 8.09 2.02 -1.69
CA THR A 643 7.63 3.24 -2.36
C THR A 643 7.77 4.48 -1.49
N SER A 644 8.01 4.33 -0.17
CA SER A 644 8.25 5.50 0.69
C SER A 644 9.62 6.12 0.46
N ASN A 645 10.64 5.32 0.17
CA ASN A 645 11.96 5.78 -0.28
C ASN A 645 11.86 6.73 -1.49
N MET A 646 11.05 6.39 -2.49
CA MET A 646 10.80 7.24 -3.67
C MET A 646 10.16 8.58 -3.27
N LYS A 647 9.23 8.58 -2.30
CA LYS A 647 8.56 9.82 -1.83
C LYS A 647 9.55 10.72 -1.10
N PHE A 648 10.42 10.13 -0.30
CA PHE A 648 11.47 10.83 0.42
C PHE A 648 12.50 11.43 -0.53
N MET A 649 12.99 10.64 -1.49
CA MET A 649 13.89 11.09 -2.56
C MET A 649 13.28 12.28 -3.33
N LEU A 650 12.02 12.15 -3.77
CA LEU A 650 11.29 13.22 -4.47
C LEU A 650 11.24 14.52 -3.65
N ASN A 651 11.07 14.43 -2.34
CA ASN A 651 11.04 15.57 -1.41
C ASN A 651 12.42 15.96 -0.84
N GLY A 652 13.51 15.48 -1.45
CA GLY A 652 14.88 15.89 -1.15
C GLY A 652 15.43 15.36 0.17
N ALA A 653 14.87 14.29 0.73
CA ALA A 653 15.47 13.61 1.88
C ALA A 653 16.60 12.69 1.43
N ILE A 654 17.70 12.68 2.18
CA ILE A 654 18.85 11.81 1.92
C ILE A 654 18.56 10.44 2.52
N THR A 655 18.76 9.40 1.72
CA THR A 655 18.45 8.03 2.14
C THR A 655 19.65 7.41 2.86
N LEU A 656 19.38 6.78 4.01
CA LEU A 656 20.29 5.85 4.68
C LEU A 656 19.75 4.43 4.44
N ALA A 657 20.50 3.61 3.71
CA ALA A 657 19.95 2.40 3.10
C ALA A 657 20.90 1.21 3.09
N THR A 658 20.29 0.02 3.12
CA THR A 658 20.89 -1.19 2.54
C THR A 658 20.65 -1.24 1.03
N LEU A 659 21.48 -2.00 0.32
CA LEU A 659 21.28 -2.29 -1.12
C LEU A 659 20.20 -3.34 -1.31
N ASP A 660 18.95 -2.93 -1.15
CA ASP A 660 17.76 -3.77 -1.29
C ASP A 660 16.60 -3.04 -1.96
N GLY A 661 15.69 -3.81 -2.59
CA GLY A 661 14.54 -3.27 -3.29
C GLY A 661 14.89 -2.09 -4.21
N ALA A 662 14.06 -1.04 -4.17
CA ALA A 662 14.23 0.16 -4.97
C ALA A 662 15.37 1.08 -4.51
N ASN A 663 16.06 0.79 -3.41
CA ASN A 663 17.24 1.58 -3.01
C ASN A 663 18.37 1.42 -4.03
N ILE A 664 18.46 0.26 -4.70
CA ILE A 664 19.41 0.01 -5.77
C ILE A 664 19.11 0.93 -6.95
N GLU A 665 17.85 0.95 -7.42
CA GLU A 665 17.44 1.87 -8.49
C GLU A 665 17.64 3.34 -8.09
N ILE A 666 17.36 3.74 -6.84
CA ILE A 666 17.59 5.13 -6.40
C ILE A 666 19.08 5.46 -6.45
N ARG A 667 19.96 4.60 -5.93
CA ARG A 667 21.43 4.77 -6.02
C ARG A 667 21.86 4.92 -7.47
N ASP A 668 21.35 4.09 -8.37
CA ASP A 668 21.70 4.14 -9.78
C ASP A 668 21.28 5.49 -10.44
N GLN A 669 20.27 6.17 -9.91
CA GLN A 669 19.85 7.51 -10.36
C GLN A 669 20.64 8.66 -9.75
N VAL A 670 21.01 8.58 -8.47
CA VAL A 670 21.64 9.72 -7.75
C VAL A 670 23.15 9.60 -7.61
N GLY A 671 23.71 8.39 -7.79
CA GLY A 671 25.11 8.07 -7.53
C GLY A 671 25.43 7.91 -6.05
N ASP A 672 26.56 7.24 -5.77
CA ASP A 672 26.99 6.87 -4.42
C ASP A 672 27.23 8.08 -3.50
N ASP A 673 27.58 9.25 -4.06
CA ASP A 673 27.84 10.47 -3.29
C ASP A 673 26.57 11.13 -2.72
N ASN A 674 25.37 10.73 -3.17
CA ASN A 674 24.10 11.38 -2.85
C ASN A 674 23.15 10.49 -2.02
N MET A 675 23.64 9.37 -1.53
CA MET A 675 22.97 8.44 -0.60
C MET A 675 24.01 7.88 0.37
N VAL A 676 23.59 7.42 1.56
CA VAL A 676 24.48 6.69 2.47
C VAL A 676 24.09 5.22 2.49
N ILE A 677 25.00 4.36 2.04
CA ILE A 677 24.79 2.91 1.93
C ILE A 677 25.57 2.18 3.03
N PHE A 678 24.98 1.12 3.59
CA PHE A 678 25.66 0.23 4.55
C PHE A 678 25.15 -1.20 4.48
N GLY A 679 25.82 -2.08 5.21
CA GLY A 679 25.35 -3.43 5.54
C GLY A 679 25.70 -4.49 4.50
N LEU A 680 25.22 -5.70 4.77
CA LEU A 680 25.41 -6.88 3.92
C LEU A 680 24.79 -6.67 2.53
N ASN A 681 25.46 -7.21 1.51
CA ASN A 681 24.92 -7.29 0.15
C ASN A 681 24.07 -8.56 -0.06
N LYS A 682 23.44 -8.66 -1.25
CA LYS A 682 22.59 -9.79 -1.65
C LYS A 682 23.26 -11.16 -1.40
N GLN A 683 24.48 -11.35 -1.92
CA GLN A 683 25.16 -12.64 -1.87
C GLN A 683 25.54 -13.01 -0.45
N GLU A 684 26.06 -12.05 0.32
CA GLU A 684 26.42 -12.27 1.73
C GLU A 684 25.21 -12.71 2.56
N VAL A 685 24.02 -12.12 2.34
CA VAL A 685 22.80 -12.56 3.01
C VAL A 685 22.41 -13.98 2.61
N LEU A 686 22.46 -14.32 1.32
CA LEU A 686 22.12 -15.68 0.85
C LEU A 686 23.10 -16.73 1.38
N ASP A 687 24.39 -16.42 1.45
CA ASP A 687 25.41 -17.32 1.98
C ASP A 687 25.22 -17.57 3.49
N LEU A 688 24.83 -16.55 4.25
CA LEU A 688 24.50 -16.68 5.66
C LEU A 688 23.20 -17.49 5.87
N GLN A 689 22.18 -17.27 5.03
CA GLN A 689 20.88 -17.96 5.13
C GLN A 689 20.95 -19.43 4.73
N SER A 690 21.74 -19.76 3.72
CA SER A 690 21.97 -21.14 3.29
C SER A 690 22.89 -21.93 4.23
N GLY A 691 23.57 -21.25 5.16
CA GLY A 691 24.58 -21.83 6.02
C GLY A 691 25.93 -22.07 5.35
N ALA A 692 26.13 -21.55 4.12
CA ALA A 692 27.42 -21.57 3.46
C ALA A 692 28.49 -20.77 4.22
N VAL A 693 28.06 -19.70 4.92
CA VAL A 693 28.88 -18.94 5.87
C VAL A 693 28.32 -19.14 7.28
N HIS A 694 29.16 -19.59 8.20
CA HIS A 694 28.76 -19.76 9.59
C HIS A 694 28.47 -18.41 10.27
N TYR A 695 27.32 -18.30 10.93
CA TYR A 695 26.90 -17.12 11.68
C TYR A 695 26.41 -17.51 13.07
N ASN A 696 26.96 -16.85 14.09
CA ASN A 696 26.50 -16.95 15.46
C ASN A 696 26.43 -15.55 16.09
N ALA A 697 25.22 -15.10 16.37
CA ALA A 697 24.94 -13.80 16.97
C ALA A 697 25.55 -13.64 18.37
N SER A 698 25.68 -14.75 19.11
CA SER A 698 26.28 -14.75 20.45
C SER A 698 27.76 -14.38 20.42
N ASP A 699 28.48 -14.75 19.37
CA ASP A 699 29.90 -14.42 19.23
C ASP A 699 30.10 -12.91 19.04
N ILE A 700 29.25 -12.26 18.24
CA ILE A 700 29.26 -10.79 18.09
C ILE A 700 28.95 -10.13 19.43
N TYR A 701 27.89 -10.59 20.10
CA TYR A 701 27.48 -10.07 21.39
C TYR A 701 28.56 -10.20 22.47
N GLN A 702 29.37 -11.26 22.46
CA GLN A 702 30.45 -11.44 23.45
C GLN A 702 31.68 -10.59 23.16
N ASN A 703 31.95 -10.27 21.89
CA ASN A 703 33.18 -9.61 21.46
C ASN A 703 33.05 -8.10 21.20
N ASP A 704 31.84 -7.55 21.04
CA ASP A 704 31.59 -6.12 20.88
C ASP A 704 30.91 -5.55 22.14
N SER A 705 31.63 -4.70 22.88
CA SER A 705 31.17 -4.12 24.15
C SER A 705 29.99 -3.16 23.99
N ASP A 706 29.88 -2.46 22.85
CA ASP A 706 28.77 -1.56 22.56
C ASP A 706 27.50 -2.36 22.28
N ILE A 707 27.61 -3.41 21.46
CA ILE A 707 26.51 -4.34 21.18
C ILE A 707 26.06 -5.01 22.48
N LYS A 708 27.00 -5.54 23.27
CA LYS A 708 26.71 -6.16 24.56
C LYS A 708 25.91 -5.21 25.46
N MET A 709 26.34 -3.97 25.57
CA MET A 709 25.69 -2.96 26.40
C MET A 709 24.23 -2.70 25.97
N VAL A 710 23.98 -2.48 24.67
CA VAL A 710 22.61 -2.17 24.20
C VAL A 710 21.69 -3.39 24.26
N VAL A 711 22.22 -4.59 24.01
CA VAL A 711 21.46 -5.84 24.12
C VAL A 711 21.16 -6.15 25.59
N ASP A 712 22.12 -6.00 26.50
CA ASP A 712 21.90 -6.17 27.94
C ASP A 712 20.87 -5.17 28.50
N SER A 713 20.84 -3.95 27.95
CA SER A 713 19.87 -2.91 28.33
C SER A 713 18.42 -3.30 28.07
N LEU A 714 18.16 -4.31 27.23
CA LEU A 714 16.82 -4.85 27.00
C LEU A 714 16.30 -5.66 28.20
N VAL A 715 17.18 -6.21 29.03
CA VAL A 715 16.83 -7.20 30.07
C VAL A 715 17.38 -6.88 31.47
N ASN A 716 18.34 -5.96 31.60
CA ASN A 716 19.00 -5.65 32.88
C ASN A 716 18.27 -4.59 33.74
N GLY A 717 17.07 -4.16 33.34
CA GLY A 717 16.28 -3.15 34.05
C GLY A 717 16.60 -1.70 33.70
N PHE A 718 17.52 -1.43 32.77
CA PHE A 718 17.85 -0.06 32.33
C PHE A 718 16.64 0.70 31.74
N LEU A 719 15.76 -0.03 31.03
CA LEU A 719 14.50 0.49 30.50
C LEU A 719 13.31 -0.05 31.32
N PRO A 720 12.95 0.56 32.46
CA PRO A 720 11.95 0.01 33.37
C PRO A 720 10.57 -0.16 32.72
N TYR A 721 10.19 0.72 31.79
CA TYR A 721 8.92 0.64 31.07
C TYR A 721 8.87 -0.43 29.98
N LEU A 722 10.00 -1.02 29.60
CA LEU A 722 10.04 -2.17 28.69
C LEU A 722 9.66 -3.46 29.44
N GLY A 723 10.07 -3.60 30.70
CA GLY A 723 9.75 -4.75 31.53
C GLY A 723 10.14 -6.09 30.88
N TYR A 724 9.29 -7.11 31.05
CA TYR A 724 9.54 -8.45 30.51
C TYR A 724 9.43 -8.55 28.98
N ASP A 725 8.86 -7.56 28.30
CA ASP A 725 8.77 -7.57 26.82
C ASP A 725 10.16 -7.51 26.16
N GLY A 726 11.17 -7.01 26.86
CA GLY A 726 12.55 -6.99 26.39
C GLY A 726 13.19 -8.38 26.26
N ILE A 727 12.67 -9.39 26.96
CA ILE A 727 13.19 -10.77 26.91
C ILE A 727 13.01 -11.36 25.52
N ASP A 728 11.84 -11.22 24.90
CA ASP A 728 11.63 -11.74 23.54
C ASP A 728 12.53 -11.07 22.51
N LEU A 729 12.79 -9.77 22.66
CA LEU A 729 13.68 -9.05 21.75
C LEU A 729 15.13 -9.53 21.93
N TYR A 730 15.57 -9.69 23.18
CA TYR A 730 16.86 -10.29 23.51
C TYR A 730 17.00 -11.72 22.96
N ASP A 731 15.99 -12.55 23.17
CA ASP A 731 15.95 -13.94 22.71
C ASP A 731 15.94 -14.03 21.18
N SER A 732 15.24 -13.12 20.50
CA SER A 732 15.24 -13.06 19.03
C SER A 732 16.63 -12.77 18.45
N LEU A 733 17.46 -12.02 19.18
CA LEU A 733 18.82 -11.70 18.77
C LEU A 733 19.80 -12.84 19.09
N LEU A 734 19.70 -13.45 20.28
CA LEU A 734 20.73 -14.40 20.74
C LEU A 734 20.30 -15.86 20.64
N LYS A 735 19.09 -16.22 21.13
CA LYS A 735 18.61 -17.62 21.13
C LYS A 735 18.13 -18.05 19.75
N GLU A 736 17.45 -17.17 19.03
CA GLU A 736 16.98 -17.40 17.66
C GLU A 736 18.04 -17.03 16.60
N ASN A 737 19.25 -16.70 17.06
CA ASN A 737 20.41 -16.41 16.22
C ASN A 737 20.18 -15.28 15.20
N ASP A 738 19.47 -14.21 15.60
CA ASP A 738 19.33 -12.97 14.84
C ASP A 738 18.99 -13.19 13.35
N ARG A 739 17.78 -13.72 13.11
CA ARG A 739 17.28 -14.10 11.77
C ARG A 739 17.44 -13.01 10.70
N TYR A 740 17.47 -11.74 11.09
CA TYR A 740 17.51 -10.59 10.18
C TYR A 740 18.84 -9.82 10.22
N PHE A 741 19.87 -10.43 10.80
CA PHE A 741 21.24 -9.93 10.81
C PHE A 741 21.38 -8.52 11.40
N ILE A 742 20.57 -8.20 12.41
CA ILE A 742 20.59 -6.93 13.14
C ILE A 742 21.96 -6.72 13.79
N LEU A 743 22.50 -7.72 14.49
CA LEU A 743 23.81 -7.61 15.16
C LEU A 743 24.94 -7.61 14.14
N LYS A 744 24.81 -8.38 13.07
CA LYS A 744 25.81 -8.43 11.98
C LYS A 744 25.96 -7.09 11.26
N ASP A 745 24.85 -6.38 11.00
CA ASP A 745 24.86 -5.06 10.36
C ASP A 745 25.02 -3.89 11.35
N PHE A 746 25.02 -4.13 12.65
CA PHE A 746 24.99 -3.07 13.65
C PHE A 746 26.17 -2.10 13.53
N HIS A 747 27.38 -2.64 13.34
CA HIS A 747 28.59 -1.81 13.21
C HIS A 747 28.55 -0.91 11.98
N SER A 748 28.25 -1.47 10.80
CA SER A 748 28.20 -0.70 9.55
C SER A 748 27.07 0.32 9.57
N TYR A 749 25.93 -0.02 10.15
CA TYR A 749 24.81 0.92 10.36
C TYR A 749 25.19 2.08 11.28
N ARG A 750 25.82 1.80 12.44
CA ARG A 750 26.27 2.85 13.38
C ARG A 750 27.20 3.84 12.70
N GLU A 751 28.14 3.35 11.90
CA GLU A 751 29.10 4.18 11.15
C GLU A 751 28.41 5.04 10.10
N ALA A 752 27.52 4.46 9.30
CA ALA A 752 26.75 5.17 8.30
C ALA A 752 25.82 6.23 8.92
N SER A 753 25.15 5.88 10.01
CA SER A 753 24.30 6.77 10.80
C SER A 753 25.10 7.94 11.39
N ARG A 754 26.34 7.70 11.85
CA ARG A 754 27.26 8.76 12.30
C ARG A 754 27.69 9.66 11.14
N ASN A 755 28.03 9.06 9.99
CA ASN A 755 28.48 9.79 8.81
C ASN A 755 27.39 10.74 8.28
N ILE A 756 26.16 10.26 8.09
CA ILE A 756 25.07 11.09 7.53
C ILE A 756 24.77 12.30 8.42
N ARG A 757 24.80 12.15 9.75
CA ARG A 757 24.68 13.28 10.69
C ARG A 757 25.87 14.23 10.61
N HIS A 758 27.08 13.73 10.35
CA HIS A 758 28.25 14.57 10.17
C HIS A 758 28.16 15.41 8.90
N MET A 759 27.72 14.80 7.79
CA MET A 759 27.53 15.48 6.49
C MET A 759 26.58 16.67 6.58
N TYR A 760 25.57 16.59 7.46
CA TYR A 760 24.61 17.68 7.68
C TYR A 760 25.24 19.02 8.14
N LYS A 761 26.47 18.98 8.69
CA LYS A 761 27.20 20.20 9.08
C LYS A 761 27.55 21.08 7.89
N ASP A 762 27.84 20.47 6.74
CA ASP A 762 28.04 21.20 5.50
C ASP A 762 26.69 21.35 4.78
N ARG A 763 26.02 22.47 5.05
CA ARG A 763 24.69 22.75 4.49
C ARG A 763 24.72 22.82 2.97
N LYS A 764 25.81 23.31 2.36
CA LYS A 764 25.92 23.43 0.91
C LYS A 764 25.98 22.05 0.26
N VAL A 765 26.82 21.16 0.77
CA VAL A 765 26.90 19.77 0.29
C VAL A 765 25.58 19.05 0.51
N TRP A 766 24.98 19.19 1.69
CA TRP A 766 23.68 18.58 2.01
C TRP A 766 22.57 19.03 1.06
N ASN A 767 22.43 20.33 0.83
CA ASN A 767 21.40 20.89 -0.03
C ASN A 767 21.63 20.50 -1.49
N ARG A 768 22.89 20.37 -1.94
CA ARG A 768 23.21 19.84 -3.26
C ARG A 768 22.76 18.39 -3.42
N MET A 769 23.04 17.53 -2.44
CA MET A 769 22.56 16.14 -2.45
C MET A 769 21.02 16.09 -2.47
N SER A 770 20.37 16.96 -1.69
CA SER A 770 18.91 17.07 -1.61
C SER A 770 18.32 17.44 -2.98
N LEU A 771 18.90 18.43 -3.66
CA LEU A 771 18.51 18.83 -5.01
C LEU A 771 18.69 17.69 -6.00
N ILE A 772 19.83 17.00 -5.99
CA ILE A 772 20.13 15.89 -6.92
C ILE A 772 19.12 14.75 -6.72
N ASN A 773 18.74 14.44 -5.48
CA ASN A 773 17.70 13.45 -5.20
C ASN A 773 16.35 13.86 -5.84
N THR A 774 15.90 15.10 -5.64
CA THR A 774 14.67 15.58 -6.30
C THR A 774 14.78 15.59 -7.82
N ALA A 775 15.91 16.04 -8.37
CA ALA A 775 16.15 16.15 -9.80
C ALA A 775 16.06 14.81 -10.54
N ASN A 776 16.56 13.74 -9.94
CA ASN A 776 16.62 12.43 -10.57
C ASN A 776 15.50 11.49 -10.12
N ALA A 777 14.46 12.03 -9.47
CA ALA A 777 13.31 11.23 -9.02
C ALA A 777 12.34 10.85 -10.15
N GLY A 778 12.41 11.52 -11.31
CA GLY A 778 11.42 11.45 -12.40
C GLY A 778 11.03 10.03 -12.84
N VAL A 779 12.01 9.11 -12.87
CA VAL A 779 11.80 7.70 -13.27
C VAL A 779 10.91 6.90 -12.30
N PHE A 780 10.72 7.40 -11.07
CA PHE A 780 9.88 6.80 -10.04
C PHE A 780 8.46 7.35 -10.03
N SER A 781 8.06 8.13 -11.04
CA SER A 781 6.65 8.46 -11.25
C SER A 781 5.86 7.19 -11.56
N SER A 782 4.69 7.03 -10.94
CA SER A 782 3.78 5.94 -11.29
C SER A 782 3.24 6.07 -12.72
N ASP A 783 3.30 7.23 -13.37
CA ASP A 783 2.93 7.38 -14.77
C ASP A 783 3.88 6.59 -15.69
N GLU A 784 5.18 6.62 -15.43
CA GLU A 784 6.19 5.84 -16.17
C GLU A 784 6.02 4.34 -15.95
N THR A 785 5.66 3.95 -14.73
CA THR A 785 5.30 2.57 -14.44
C THR A 785 4.04 2.15 -15.21
N ILE A 786 2.96 2.94 -15.14
CA ILE A 786 1.70 2.65 -15.81
C ILE A 786 1.83 2.64 -17.33
N LYS A 787 2.65 3.51 -17.92
CA LYS A 787 2.97 3.47 -19.36
C LYS A 787 3.47 2.09 -19.78
N ARG A 788 4.41 1.53 -19.03
CA ARG A 788 4.94 0.18 -19.29
C ARG A 788 3.92 -0.93 -19.04
N TYR A 789 3.11 -0.86 -17.98
CA TYR A 789 2.00 -1.83 -17.77
C TYR A 789 0.99 -1.79 -18.93
N ALA A 790 0.59 -0.59 -19.34
CA ALA A 790 -0.39 -0.37 -20.39
C ALA A 790 0.10 -0.92 -21.75
N GLN A 791 1.37 -0.69 -22.09
CA GLN A 791 1.97 -1.11 -23.35
C GLN A 791 2.37 -2.59 -23.37
N GLU A 792 2.99 -3.10 -22.32
CA GLU A 792 3.65 -4.41 -22.33
C GLU A 792 2.78 -5.54 -21.76
N ILE A 793 1.77 -5.22 -20.91
CA ILE A 793 0.98 -6.23 -20.20
C ILE A 793 -0.50 -6.15 -20.61
N TRP A 794 -1.09 -4.96 -20.52
CA TRP A 794 -2.53 -4.79 -20.74
C TRP A 794 -2.92 -4.59 -22.21
N ASN A 795 -1.95 -4.23 -23.05
CA ASN A 795 -2.15 -3.91 -24.47
C ASN A 795 -3.23 -2.84 -24.67
N LEU A 796 -3.13 -1.74 -23.90
CA LEU A 796 -3.98 -0.57 -24.06
C LEU A 796 -3.41 0.38 -25.11
N SER A 797 -4.31 1.02 -25.86
CA SER A 797 -3.98 2.16 -26.71
C SER A 797 -4.20 3.46 -25.93
N GLY A 798 -3.24 4.39 -26.01
CA GLY A 798 -3.30 5.69 -25.36
C GLY A 798 -2.25 6.65 -25.94
N ASN A 799 -2.46 7.96 -25.78
CA ASN A 799 -1.43 8.97 -26.04
C ASN A 799 -0.50 9.00 -24.83
N PHE A 800 0.60 8.25 -24.91
CA PHE A 800 1.58 8.07 -23.83
C PHE A 800 2.72 9.08 -23.85
#